data_AF-N6SYF2-F1
#
_entry.id   AF-N6SYF2-F1
#
_cell.length_a   1.000
_cell.length_b   1.000
_cell.length_c   1.000
_cell.angle_alpha   90.00
_cell.angle_beta   90.00
_cell.angle_gamma   90.00
#
_symmetry.space_group_name_H-M   'P 1'
#
loop_
_entity.id
_entity.type
_entity.pdbx_description
1 polymer ?
#
loop_
_entity_poly.entity_id
_entity_poly.type
_entity_poly.pdbx_seq_one_letter_code
_entity_poly.pdbx_strand_id
1 'polypeptide(L)'
;MKSLTLLISFGLIQQVWGLDNGLALTPPMGWLSWERFRCLVDCDLYPDECISEALFKRTADRLASDGYLEAGYEYIIIDDCWADKQRDADNRLRADPDRFPNGIAPLAEYVHNLGLKMGIYGDYGTLTCGGYPGSIDHLQLDAETFAEWGIDYLKLDGCYASTAGMEEGYAKMSRYLNETGRPIVFSCSFPAYEQLDTNYSRAVDICNLWRNYDDIDDSWESVSDIFQWFSDNQDYLRQFAGPGHWNDPDMLIIGNFGLSLEQSKAQMTIWSIMAAPLIMSVDLDTVKPRFKNILLNRNAIRINQDPLGIPGELVSNISDILLWRKSLSGNGVALGVVSTRVDGYPYRYEIPLIDFLDGDREYHIVDVFADIDGQKRSVHLGSVNITVRVPPTDWQTEWPTLGLSKQNQGSVDLQMITALCIRAEALIAIGSKMGTAWAIFAVLLVSVAHIQALDNGLALTPPMGWMHWQRFRCVTDCHAYPNDCISEQLFRDMADHMVADGFKSAGYEYVIIDDCWASKERDNNSRLQPDPLRFPSGIKALSDYVHAKGLKFGIYADYGTKTCAGYPGSIEYLKLDAQTFADWGVDYLKLDGCHSDVLSMEAGYSLMSTFLNETGRPIVYSCSWPAYQEPIGIHPNYDKMSQVCNLWRNWDDIDDCWTNVTSILRWFSDNQDRIAPHSGPGHWNDPDMLIIGNYGLSYEQAKAQMAIWAIMAAPLIMSVDLRTIEPKFRAILLNQDVIAINQDSMGVQGRLLLTKDRIDFWTKPINPVVKDSSSFAIGLLSNRVDGYPYRVNFTLADLNVTRGREYTIKVTAWGL
;
A
#
# COMPACT_ATOMS: atom_id res chain seq x y z
N MET A 1 55.93 -17.71 -31.32
CA MET A 1 56.48 -16.68 -30.39
C MET A 1 55.94 -15.31 -30.78
N LYS A 2 54.94 -14.82 -30.06
CA LYS A 2 54.62 -13.39 -29.84
C LYS A 2 54.09 -13.29 -28.41
N SER A 3 54.43 -12.23 -27.69
CA SER A 3 54.15 -12.14 -26.25
C SER A 3 52.67 -11.91 -25.96
N LEU A 4 52.21 -12.49 -24.85
CA LEU A 4 50.95 -12.14 -24.22
C LEU A 4 51.14 -10.86 -23.41
N THR A 5 50.37 -9.81 -23.68
CA THR A 5 50.32 -8.60 -22.83
C THR A 5 49.00 -8.61 -22.07
N LEU A 6 49.06 -9.01 -20.80
CA LEU A 6 47.91 -9.05 -19.91
C LEU A 6 47.59 -7.61 -19.44
N LEU A 7 46.49 -7.03 -19.91
CA LEU A 7 45.96 -5.79 -19.33
C LEU A 7 45.27 -6.11 -18.00
N ILE A 8 45.99 -5.93 -16.91
CA ILE A 8 45.40 -5.90 -15.56
C ILE A 8 44.85 -4.50 -15.34
N SER A 9 43.52 -4.35 -15.43
CA SER A 9 42.82 -3.15 -15.01
C SER A 9 42.78 -3.08 -13.47
N PHE A 10 43.80 -2.46 -12.88
CA PHE A 10 43.72 -2.03 -11.48
C PHE A 10 42.61 -0.97 -11.35
N GLY A 11 41.47 -1.38 -10.80
CA GLY A 11 40.49 -0.45 -10.26
C GLY A 11 41.13 0.30 -9.10
N LEU A 12 41.36 1.60 -9.27
CA LEU A 12 41.77 2.49 -8.19
C LEU A 12 40.57 2.70 -7.27
N ILE A 13 40.45 1.84 -6.25
CA ILE A 13 39.61 2.14 -5.08
C ILE A 13 40.21 3.40 -4.46
N GLN A 14 39.53 4.53 -4.62
CA GLN A 14 39.89 5.74 -3.88
C GLN A 14 39.49 5.51 -2.43
N GLN A 15 40.50 5.35 -1.57
CA GLN A 15 40.28 5.41 -0.12
C GLN A 15 39.99 6.88 0.23
N VAL A 16 38.70 7.21 0.33
CA VAL A 16 38.22 8.42 1.00
C VAL A 16 38.50 8.26 2.50
N TRP A 17 38.93 9.32 3.17
CA TRP A 17 39.31 9.30 4.58
C TRP A 17 38.16 9.88 5.40
N GLY A 18 37.21 9.04 5.80
CA GLY A 18 36.05 9.48 6.59
C GLY A 18 36.33 9.65 8.08
N LEU A 19 35.25 9.83 8.85
CA LEU A 19 35.26 9.92 10.31
C LEU A 19 35.78 8.63 10.97
N ASP A 20 37.10 8.52 11.10
CA ASP A 20 37.77 7.39 11.76
C ASP A 20 37.68 7.50 13.30
N ASN A 21 36.46 7.34 13.82
CA ASN A 21 36.19 7.14 15.25
C ASN A 21 36.12 5.64 15.64
N GLY A 22 36.39 4.74 14.69
CA GLY A 22 36.32 3.28 14.87
C GLY A 22 34.91 2.69 15.02
N LEU A 23 33.85 3.48 14.79
CA LEU A 23 32.45 3.04 14.89
C LEU A 23 31.83 2.84 13.49
N ALA A 24 30.60 2.31 13.46
CA ALA A 24 29.80 2.12 12.25
C ALA A 24 30.53 1.42 11.08
N LEU A 25 31.46 0.48 11.37
CA LEU A 25 32.21 -0.25 10.34
C LEU A 25 31.31 -1.17 9.48
N THR A 26 30.12 -1.48 9.97
CA THR A 26 28.94 -1.92 9.22
C THR A 26 27.78 -0.95 9.52
N PRO A 27 26.70 -0.93 8.71
CA PRO A 27 25.58 0.00 8.93
C PRO A 27 24.98 -0.16 10.34
N PRO A 28 24.64 0.92 11.06
CA PRO A 28 24.05 0.81 12.40
C PRO A 28 22.74 0.01 12.41
N MET A 29 22.54 -0.84 13.42
CA MET A 29 21.33 -1.64 13.62
C MET A 29 20.73 -1.35 15.00
N GLY A 30 19.44 -1.04 15.07
CA GLY A 30 18.81 -0.67 16.34
C GLY A 30 17.34 -0.30 16.22
N TRP A 31 16.88 0.55 17.12
CA TRP A 31 15.50 1.06 17.20
C TRP A 31 15.50 2.56 17.52
N LEU A 32 14.54 3.30 16.97
CA LEU A 32 14.41 4.75 17.12
C LEU A 32 12.93 5.14 17.21
N SER A 33 12.58 6.02 18.15
CA SER A 33 11.19 6.30 18.53
C SER A 33 10.34 7.11 17.54
N TRP A 34 10.92 7.66 16.46
CA TRP A 34 10.30 8.75 15.70
C TRP A 34 9.05 8.33 14.93
N GLU A 35 9.13 7.48 13.91
CA GLU A 35 8.00 7.28 13.01
C GLU A 35 6.75 6.71 13.71
N ARG A 36 6.92 5.77 14.65
CA ARG A 36 5.80 5.10 15.35
C ARG A 36 5.25 5.84 16.56
N PHE A 37 6.06 6.61 17.29
CA PHE A 37 5.65 7.27 18.55
C PHE A 37 5.71 8.81 18.46
N ARG A 38 6.45 9.36 17.50
CA ARG A 38 6.55 10.79 17.14
C ARG A 38 6.73 11.67 18.39
N CYS A 39 6.05 12.82 18.44
CA CYS A 39 6.08 13.75 19.56
C CYS A 39 4.95 13.49 20.59
N LEU A 40 4.61 12.22 20.85
CA LEU A 40 3.50 11.90 21.76
C LEU A 40 3.91 12.10 23.22
N VAL A 41 3.44 13.18 23.85
CA VAL A 41 3.84 13.56 25.24
C VAL A 41 2.69 13.54 26.27
N ASP A 42 1.46 13.23 25.84
CA ASP A 42 0.29 13.10 26.74
C ASP A 42 0.27 11.72 27.42
N CYS A 43 1.09 11.57 28.48
CA CYS A 43 1.21 10.33 29.24
C CYS A 43 0.00 10.00 30.14
N ASP A 44 -0.88 10.98 30.44
CA ASP A 44 -2.13 10.72 31.16
C ASP A 44 -3.13 9.95 30.27
N LEU A 45 -3.10 10.21 28.96
CA LEU A 45 -3.95 9.58 27.96
C LEU A 45 -3.32 8.35 27.30
N TYR A 46 -2.01 8.40 27.05
CA TYR A 46 -1.23 7.37 26.36
C TYR A 46 -0.04 6.91 27.21
N PRO A 47 -0.24 6.38 28.43
CA PRO A 47 0.85 5.99 29.33
C PRO A 47 1.79 4.93 28.71
N ASP A 48 1.24 4.08 27.83
CA ASP A 48 1.99 3.03 27.15
C ASP A 48 2.54 3.46 25.76
N GLU A 49 2.32 4.68 25.29
CA GLU A 49 2.87 5.15 23.99
C GLU A 49 3.60 6.50 24.07
N CYS A 50 3.52 7.23 25.18
CA CYS A 50 4.18 8.53 25.29
C CYS A 50 5.72 8.41 25.39
N ILE A 51 6.43 9.38 24.80
CA ILE A 51 7.89 9.55 24.86
C ILE A 51 8.29 9.77 26.34
N SER A 52 8.76 8.70 26.97
CA SER A 52 8.97 8.61 28.42
C SER A 52 10.00 7.54 28.76
N GLU A 53 10.59 7.61 29.96
CA GLU A 53 11.54 6.61 30.43
C GLU A 53 10.96 5.18 30.42
N ALA A 54 9.65 5.04 30.68
CA ALA A 54 8.95 3.76 30.67
C ALA A 54 8.92 3.11 29.28
N LEU A 55 8.69 3.90 28.22
CA LEU A 55 8.76 3.44 26.83
C LEU A 55 10.16 2.90 26.50
N PHE A 56 11.21 3.69 26.76
CA PHE A 56 12.58 3.28 26.42
C PHE A 56 13.05 2.07 27.25
N LYS A 57 12.69 1.96 28.53
CA LYS A 57 13.04 0.79 29.36
C LYS A 57 12.41 -0.50 28.84
N ARG A 58 11.10 -0.52 28.56
CA ARG A 58 10.44 -1.74 28.08
C ARG A 58 10.87 -2.11 26.66
N THR A 59 11.11 -1.13 25.80
CA THR A 59 11.69 -1.36 24.46
C THR A 59 13.10 -1.96 24.57
N ALA A 60 13.94 -1.48 25.50
CA ALA A 60 15.26 -2.05 25.74
C ALA A 60 15.16 -3.49 26.28
N ASP A 61 14.24 -3.75 27.22
CA ASP A 61 13.96 -5.11 27.71
C ASP A 61 13.62 -6.04 26.54
N ARG A 62 12.76 -5.61 25.60
CA ARG A 62 12.44 -6.35 24.36
C ARG A 62 13.65 -6.55 23.47
N LEU A 63 14.44 -5.51 23.18
CA LEU A 63 15.61 -5.66 22.33
C LEU A 63 16.57 -6.73 22.87
N ALA A 64 16.74 -6.79 24.20
CA ALA A 64 17.55 -7.80 24.89
C ALA A 64 16.89 -9.19 24.98
N SER A 65 15.57 -9.29 25.25
CA SER A 65 14.88 -10.57 25.49
C SER A 65 14.42 -11.29 24.23
N ASP A 66 13.99 -10.54 23.21
CA ASP A 66 13.14 -11.06 22.14
C ASP A 66 13.92 -11.49 20.88
N GLY A 67 15.26 -11.49 20.93
CA GLY A 67 16.17 -11.97 19.90
C GLY A 67 16.80 -10.88 19.01
N TYR A 68 16.40 -9.62 19.17
CA TYR A 68 16.89 -8.49 18.38
C TYR A 68 18.39 -8.22 18.62
N LEU A 69 18.84 -8.19 19.88
CA LEU A 69 20.26 -8.04 20.22
C LEU A 69 21.12 -9.21 19.71
N GLU A 70 20.63 -10.46 19.74
CA GLU A 70 21.34 -11.60 19.13
C GLU A 70 21.45 -11.46 17.60
N ALA A 71 20.47 -10.82 16.98
CA ALA A 71 20.46 -10.53 15.54
C ALA A 71 21.29 -9.29 15.15
N GLY A 72 21.80 -8.52 16.12
CA GLY A 72 22.67 -7.36 15.92
C GLY A 72 22.04 -5.99 16.16
N TYR A 73 20.76 -5.90 16.50
CA TYR A 73 20.10 -4.64 16.82
C TYR A 73 20.54 -4.14 18.22
N GLU A 74 21.62 -3.35 18.27
CA GLU A 74 22.29 -2.94 19.51
C GLU A 74 21.92 -1.52 20.00
N TYR A 75 21.50 -0.59 19.12
CA TYR A 75 21.15 0.78 19.53
C TYR A 75 19.66 0.91 19.92
N ILE A 76 19.38 1.67 20.98
CA ILE A 76 18.06 2.23 21.27
C ILE A 76 18.15 3.75 21.34
N ILE A 77 17.49 4.45 20.41
CA ILE A 77 17.69 5.87 20.14
C ILE A 77 16.45 6.66 20.56
N ILE A 78 16.64 7.59 21.50
CA ILE A 78 15.68 8.65 21.80
C ILE A 78 15.67 9.65 20.64
N ASP A 79 14.51 9.88 20.01
CA ASP A 79 14.32 10.97 19.05
C ASP A 79 13.77 12.25 19.73
N ASP A 80 13.25 13.22 18.97
CA ASP A 80 12.78 14.51 19.49
C ASP A 80 11.69 14.37 20.59
N CYS A 81 11.43 15.48 21.28
CA CYS A 81 10.43 15.64 22.33
C CYS A 81 10.75 14.96 23.67
N TRP A 82 11.97 14.48 23.89
CA TRP A 82 12.45 13.97 25.17
C TRP A 82 12.78 15.05 26.21
N ALA A 83 13.19 16.23 25.74
CA ALA A 83 13.71 17.31 26.59
C ALA A 83 12.60 18.06 27.35
N ASP A 84 12.99 18.74 28.43
CA ASP A 84 12.24 19.85 29.01
C ASP A 84 12.14 20.98 27.96
N LYS A 85 11.07 21.79 28.03
CA LYS A 85 10.93 22.96 27.14
C LYS A 85 11.89 24.10 27.51
N GLN A 86 12.63 23.98 28.62
CA GLN A 86 13.69 24.92 29.01
C GLN A 86 14.99 24.16 29.33
N ARG A 87 16.12 24.74 28.95
CA ARG A 87 17.45 24.36 29.48
C ARG A 87 17.53 24.70 30.97
N ASP A 88 18.45 24.05 31.70
CA ASP A 88 18.63 24.31 33.12
C ASP A 88 19.34 25.65 33.42
N ALA A 89 19.61 25.93 34.70
CA ALA A 89 20.22 27.18 35.14
C ALA A 89 21.67 27.38 34.67
N ASP A 90 22.35 26.30 34.27
CA ASP A 90 23.70 26.32 33.67
C ASP A 90 23.64 26.23 32.12
N ASN A 91 22.43 26.30 31.55
CA ASN A 91 22.08 26.17 30.13
C ASN A 91 22.30 24.76 29.54
N ARG A 92 22.43 23.72 30.36
CA ARG A 92 22.53 22.33 29.86
C ARG A 92 21.15 21.85 29.39
N LEU A 93 21.14 20.91 28.44
CA LEU A 93 19.94 20.17 28.11
C LEU A 93 19.49 19.34 29.32
N ARG A 94 18.17 19.23 29.50
CA ARG A 94 17.55 18.50 30.60
C ARG A 94 16.40 17.68 30.02
N ALA A 95 16.23 16.44 30.50
CA ALA A 95 15.05 15.65 30.18
C ALA A 95 13.81 16.20 30.89
N ASP A 96 12.64 16.00 30.29
CA ASP A 96 11.36 16.34 30.89
C ASP A 96 11.21 15.63 32.26
N PRO A 97 10.99 16.36 33.37
CA PRO A 97 11.05 15.79 34.71
C PRO A 97 9.87 14.88 35.07
N ASP A 98 8.73 15.03 34.39
CA ASP A 98 7.55 14.21 34.65
C ASP A 98 7.59 12.93 33.81
N ARG A 99 8.16 12.98 32.60
CA ARG A 99 8.29 11.83 31.68
C ARG A 99 9.61 11.05 31.82
N PHE A 100 10.66 11.68 32.32
CA PHE A 100 11.98 11.09 32.60
C PHE A 100 12.43 11.41 34.04
N PRO A 101 11.71 10.93 35.07
CA PRO A 101 11.92 11.36 36.47
C PRO A 101 13.30 11.03 37.07
N ASN A 102 14.05 10.09 36.47
CA ASN A 102 15.43 9.78 36.88
C ASN A 102 16.51 10.47 36.00
N GLY A 103 16.11 11.14 34.91
CA GLY A 103 17.02 11.71 33.90
C GLY A 103 17.64 10.67 32.94
N ILE A 104 18.46 11.15 32.00
CA ILE A 104 19.00 10.31 30.91
C ILE A 104 20.14 9.39 31.37
N ALA A 105 21.06 9.85 32.24
CA ALA A 105 22.21 9.03 32.62
C ALA A 105 21.83 7.69 33.29
N PRO A 106 20.84 7.61 34.21
CA PRO A 106 20.38 6.33 34.74
C PRO A 106 19.59 5.47 33.73
N LEU A 107 19.01 6.08 32.68
CA LEU A 107 18.40 5.35 31.56
C LEU A 107 19.48 4.75 30.64
N ALA A 108 20.55 5.49 30.37
CA ALA A 108 21.72 4.98 29.65
C ALA A 108 22.38 3.82 30.43
N GLU A 109 22.58 3.97 31.74
CA GLU A 109 23.06 2.89 32.62
C GLU A 109 22.14 1.66 32.58
N TYR A 110 20.81 1.84 32.57
CA TYR A 110 19.87 0.72 32.42
C TYR A 110 20.07 -0.02 31.08
N VAL A 111 20.17 0.71 29.98
CA VAL A 111 20.39 0.19 28.63
C VAL A 111 21.75 -0.53 28.51
N HIS A 112 22.82 0.04 29.06
CA HIS A 112 24.14 -0.60 29.10
C HIS A 112 24.16 -1.90 29.91
N ASN A 113 23.41 -1.97 31.02
CA ASN A 113 23.29 -3.18 31.83
C ASN A 113 22.55 -4.32 31.11
N LEU A 114 21.77 -4.02 30.06
CA LEU A 114 21.17 -5.02 29.15
C LEU A 114 22.10 -5.44 27.99
N GLY A 115 23.27 -4.80 27.87
CA GLY A 115 24.20 -5.02 26.74
C GLY A 115 23.86 -4.21 25.48
N LEU A 116 22.94 -3.26 25.58
CA LEU A 116 22.53 -2.34 24.51
C LEU A 116 23.33 -1.03 24.55
N LYS A 117 23.13 -0.19 23.54
CA LYS A 117 23.75 1.14 23.36
C LYS A 117 22.69 2.24 23.37
N MET A 118 22.98 3.34 24.06
CA MET A 118 22.04 4.42 24.27
C MET A 118 22.21 5.53 23.23
N GLY A 119 21.17 5.82 22.44
CA GLY A 119 21.15 6.93 21.50
C GLY A 119 20.28 8.10 21.97
N ILE A 120 20.62 9.31 21.52
CA ILE A 120 19.84 10.53 21.78
C ILE A 120 19.73 11.40 20.51
N TYR A 121 18.82 12.37 20.58
CA TYR A 121 18.56 13.38 19.56
C TYR A 121 18.88 14.78 20.08
N GLY A 122 19.46 15.60 19.20
CA GLY A 122 19.49 17.06 19.31
C GLY A 122 19.24 17.70 17.94
N ASP A 123 19.20 19.03 17.89
CA ASP A 123 19.07 19.79 16.65
C ASP A 123 20.16 20.85 16.57
N TYR A 124 20.80 21.01 15.41
CA TYR A 124 21.79 22.05 15.18
C TYR A 124 21.22 23.47 15.38
N GLY A 125 19.94 23.71 15.13
CA GLY A 125 19.33 25.03 15.11
C GLY A 125 19.00 25.64 16.47
N THR A 126 18.11 26.63 16.43
CA THR A 126 17.66 27.35 17.66
C THR A 126 16.60 26.57 18.45
N LEU A 127 15.85 25.71 17.78
CA LEU A 127 14.87 24.78 18.34
C LEU A 127 14.92 23.48 17.56
N THR A 128 14.50 22.37 18.19
CA THR A 128 14.21 21.12 17.49
C THR A 128 12.95 21.24 16.62
N CYS A 129 12.72 20.30 15.70
CA CYS A 129 11.52 20.29 14.85
C CYS A 129 10.20 20.31 15.64
N GLY A 130 10.13 19.62 16.79
CA GLY A 130 9.04 19.65 17.78
C GLY A 130 9.08 20.84 18.75
N GLY A 131 9.96 21.81 18.52
CA GLY A 131 10.05 23.07 19.26
C GLY A 131 10.63 22.94 20.67
N TYR A 132 11.56 22.02 20.91
CA TYR A 132 12.36 21.91 22.15
C TYR A 132 13.70 22.67 21.98
N PRO A 133 14.50 22.91 23.04
CA PRO A 133 15.72 23.72 22.93
C PRO A 133 16.75 23.11 21.96
N GLY A 134 17.12 23.86 20.92
CA GLY A 134 18.17 23.47 19.96
C GLY A 134 19.59 23.78 20.47
N SER A 135 20.60 23.38 19.70
CA SER A 135 22.01 23.35 20.10
C SER A 135 22.90 24.44 19.48
N ILE A 136 22.40 25.35 18.63
CA ILE A 136 23.27 26.23 17.80
C ILE A 136 24.32 27.03 18.59
N ASP A 137 23.93 27.59 19.74
CA ASP A 137 24.79 28.38 20.63
C ASP A 137 25.47 27.52 21.72
N HIS A 138 25.18 26.22 21.77
CA HIS A 138 25.50 25.32 22.89
C HIS A 138 26.25 24.02 22.48
N LEU A 139 26.60 23.85 21.19
CA LEU A 139 27.14 22.61 20.61
C LEU A 139 28.20 21.88 21.47
N GLN A 140 29.16 22.62 22.06
CA GLN A 140 30.18 22.04 22.92
C GLN A 140 29.61 21.53 24.26
N LEU A 141 28.78 22.35 24.92
CA LEU A 141 28.15 22.03 26.20
C LEU A 141 27.22 20.82 26.06
N ASP A 142 26.53 20.71 24.93
CA ASP A 142 25.64 19.57 24.64
C ASP A 142 26.45 18.30 24.34
N ALA A 143 27.53 18.38 23.56
CA ALA A 143 28.45 17.25 23.35
C ALA A 143 29.06 16.73 24.66
N GLU A 144 29.53 17.64 25.53
CA GLU A 144 30.02 17.34 26.88
C GLU A 144 28.91 16.66 27.72
N THR A 145 27.68 17.19 27.68
CA THR A 145 26.51 16.64 28.40
C THR A 145 26.16 15.22 27.92
N PHE A 146 26.15 14.96 26.61
CA PHE A 146 25.86 13.64 26.06
C PHE A 146 26.94 12.62 26.43
N ALA A 147 28.21 13.01 26.41
CA ALA A 147 29.31 12.13 26.82
C ALA A 147 29.29 11.82 28.33
N GLU A 148 28.98 12.82 29.17
CA GLU A 148 28.77 12.64 30.62
C GLU A 148 27.61 11.70 30.95
N TRP A 149 26.50 11.76 30.19
CA TRP A 149 25.36 10.86 30.36
C TRP A 149 25.60 9.45 29.80
N GLY A 150 26.72 9.23 29.12
CA GLY A 150 27.05 7.92 28.55
C GLY A 150 26.35 7.58 27.23
N ILE A 151 25.97 8.58 26.44
CA ILE A 151 25.39 8.37 25.11
C ILE A 151 26.40 7.73 24.15
N ASP A 152 25.95 6.79 23.33
CA ASP A 152 26.72 6.04 22.33
C ASP A 152 26.38 6.45 20.88
N TYR A 153 25.27 7.16 20.66
CA TYR A 153 24.77 7.58 19.36
C TYR A 153 24.09 8.94 19.46
N LEU A 154 24.38 9.87 18.57
CA LEU A 154 23.68 11.16 18.44
C LEU A 154 23.11 11.30 17.02
N LYS A 155 21.78 11.44 16.91
CA LYS A 155 21.15 12.10 15.75
C LYS A 155 21.18 13.60 16.00
N LEU A 156 21.77 14.37 15.07
CA LEU A 156 21.67 15.82 15.04
C LEU A 156 20.85 16.25 13.84
N ASP A 157 19.80 17.01 14.10
CA ASP A 157 18.85 17.54 13.13
C ASP A 157 19.16 18.98 12.70
N GLY A 158 18.32 19.61 11.86
CA GLY A 158 18.58 20.92 11.26
C GLY A 158 17.41 21.91 11.23
N CYS A 159 16.34 21.69 12.00
CA CYS A 159 15.21 22.61 12.04
C CYS A 159 15.59 23.96 12.66
N TYR A 160 14.84 25.01 12.32
CA TYR A 160 15.04 26.38 12.86
C TYR A 160 16.49 26.91 12.74
N ALA A 161 17.18 26.51 11.67
CA ALA A 161 18.52 26.93 11.28
C ALA A 161 18.54 27.53 9.86
N SER A 162 19.68 28.11 9.48
CA SER A 162 20.02 28.45 8.09
C SER A 162 20.87 27.32 7.50
N THR A 163 20.56 26.84 6.29
CA THR A 163 21.42 25.89 5.55
C THR A 163 22.80 26.50 5.27
N ALA A 164 22.86 27.78 4.89
CA ALA A 164 24.13 28.51 4.79
C ALA A 164 24.84 28.54 6.16
N GLY A 165 25.92 27.75 6.28
CA GLY A 165 26.70 27.54 7.51
C GLY A 165 26.34 26.28 8.31
N MET A 166 25.39 25.46 7.86
CA MET A 166 24.98 24.22 8.54
C MET A 166 26.11 23.18 8.54
N GLU A 167 26.76 22.92 7.40
CA GLU A 167 27.93 22.04 7.27
C GLU A 167 29.02 22.35 8.31
N GLU A 168 29.33 23.63 8.54
CA GLU A 168 30.29 24.04 9.59
C GLU A 168 29.80 23.75 11.01
N GLY A 169 28.48 23.84 11.24
CA GLY A 169 27.83 23.54 12.51
C GLY A 169 27.97 22.07 12.89
N TYR A 170 27.66 21.18 11.95
CA TYR A 170 27.85 19.74 12.10
C TYR A 170 29.34 19.38 12.26
N ALA A 171 30.24 20.05 11.53
CA ALA A 171 31.68 19.87 11.71
C ALA A 171 32.18 20.32 13.09
N LYS A 172 31.57 21.35 13.70
CA LYS A 172 31.85 21.76 15.08
C LYS A 172 31.37 20.69 16.07
N MET A 173 30.14 20.19 15.93
CA MET A 173 29.61 19.10 16.78
C MET A 173 30.47 17.83 16.69
N SER A 174 30.78 17.35 15.48
CA SER A 174 31.64 16.19 15.23
C SER A 174 33.00 16.31 15.96
N ARG A 175 33.64 17.49 15.89
CA ARG A 175 34.87 17.76 16.64
C ARG A 175 34.63 17.75 18.16
N TYR A 176 33.58 18.40 18.65
CA TYR A 176 33.31 18.46 20.10
C TYR A 176 33.01 17.08 20.70
N LEU A 177 32.27 16.22 19.99
CA LEU A 177 32.06 14.82 20.39
C LEU A 177 33.40 14.08 20.55
N ASN A 178 34.30 14.20 19.57
CA ASN A 178 35.64 13.62 19.63
C ASN A 178 36.51 14.22 20.76
N GLU A 179 36.40 15.53 21.01
CA GLU A 179 37.09 16.22 22.11
C GLU A 179 36.65 15.74 23.51
N THR A 180 35.46 15.12 23.66
CA THR A 180 35.06 14.45 24.91
C THR A 180 35.84 13.16 25.21
N GLY A 181 36.42 12.54 24.20
CA GLY A 181 37.07 11.22 24.30
C GLY A 181 36.11 10.03 24.43
N ARG A 182 34.79 10.22 24.41
CA ARG A 182 33.81 9.12 24.28
C ARG A 182 33.55 8.83 22.79
N PRO A 183 33.68 7.57 22.33
CA PRO A 183 33.20 7.18 21.00
C PRO A 183 31.67 7.29 20.94
N ILE A 184 31.16 8.13 20.04
CA ILE A 184 29.73 8.34 19.79
C ILE A 184 29.48 8.24 18.29
N VAL A 185 28.52 7.43 17.86
CA VAL A 185 28.06 7.36 16.47
C VAL A 185 27.36 8.66 16.12
N PHE A 186 27.84 9.40 15.12
CA PHE A 186 27.27 10.69 14.74
C PHE A 186 26.44 10.59 13.45
N SER A 187 25.12 10.75 13.59
CA SER A 187 24.13 10.71 12.52
C SER A 187 23.68 12.11 12.15
N CYS A 188 23.79 12.48 10.88
CA CYS A 188 23.71 13.86 10.44
C CYS A 188 22.53 14.13 9.49
N SER A 189 21.60 15.03 9.86
CA SER A 189 20.48 15.37 8.96
C SER A 189 20.79 16.44 7.90
N PHE A 190 21.92 17.16 7.96
CA PHE A 190 22.17 18.29 7.04
C PHE A 190 22.00 17.97 5.53
N PRO A 191 22.34 16.77 5.02
CA PRO A 191 22.12 16.45 3.62
C PRO A 191 20.66 16.36 3.20
N ALA A 192 19.70 16.16 4.11
CA ALA A 192 18.27 16.25 3.77
C ALA A 192 17.83 17.70 3.55
N TYR A 193 18.47 18.67 4.22
CA TYR A 193 18.18 20.11 4.06
C TYR A 193 18.87 20.75 2.84
N GLU A 194 19.88 20.08 2.26
CA GLU A 194 20.65 20.53 1.08
C GLU A 194 20.52 19.57 -0.13
N GLN A 195 19.92 18.40 0.07
CA GLN A 195 19.69 17.30 -0.89
C GLN A 195 20.93 16.97 -1.74
N LEU A 196 20.92 17.31 -3.04
CA LEU A 196 21.99 17.00 -3.99
C LEU A 196 23.02 18.13 -4.15
N ASP A 197 22.77 19.32 -3.60
CA ASP A 197 23.78 20.40 -3.53
C ASP A 197 24.79 20.14 -2.38
N THR A 198 24.50 19.18 -1.50
CA THR A 198 25.34 18.72 -0.39
C THR A 198 26.76 18.33 -0.81
N ASN A 199 27.75 18.81 -0.06
CA ASN A 199 29.14 18.36 -0.14
C ASN A 199 29.34 16.99 0.55
N TYR A 200 28.95 15.88 -0.09
CA TYR A 200 29.05 14.54 0.49
C TYR A 200 30.48 14.10 0.86
N SER A 201 31.52 14.65 0.24
CA SER A 201 32.91 14.42 0.69
C SER A 201 33.12 14.89 2.13
N ARG A 202 32.44 15.98 2.51
CA ARG A 202 32.49 16.54 3.86
C ARG A 202 31.56 15.84 4.85
N ALA A 203 30.46 15.26 4.38
CA ALA A 203 29.67 14.34 5.19
C ALA A 203 30.51 13.12 5.60
N VAL A 204 31.27 12.53 4.67
CA VAL A 204 32.23 11.44 4.94
C VAL A 204 33.27 11.82 5.99
N ASP A 205 33.90 13.00 5.88
CA ASP A 205 34.89 13.49 6.86
C ASP A 205 34.37 13.54 8.32
N ILE A 206 33.07 13.89 8.51
CA ILE A 206 32.57 14.37 9.82
C ILE A 206 31.43 13.54 10.41
N CYS A 207 30.80 12.63 9.68
CA CYS A 207 29.61 11.87 10.09
C CYS A 207 29.81 10.36 9.92
N ASN A 208 29.18 9.55 10.79
CA ASN A 208 29.11 8.10 10.60
C ASN A 208 27.97 7.67 9.68
N LEU A 209 26.93 8.49 9.59
CA LEU A 209 25.84 8.33 8.62
C LEU A 209 25.11 9.65 8.43
N TRP A 210 24.34 9.77 7.35
CA TRP A 210 23.57 10.99 7.07
C TRP A 210 22.24 10.69 6.36
N ARG A 211 21.18 11.37 6.82
CA ARG A 211 19.88 11.36 6.13
C ARG A 211 20.00 12.17 4.84
N ASN A 212 19.76 11.53 3.70
CA ASN A 212 19.92 12.12 2.37
C ASN A 212 18.70 12.90 1.86
N TYR A 213 17.51 12.53 2.36
CA TYR A 213 16.22 12.84 1.75
C TYR A 213 15.12 12.93 2.82
N ASP A 214 13.89 13.21 2.39
CA ASP A 214 12.69 13.46 3.20
C ASP A 214 12.40 12.34 4.23
N ASP A 215 11.63 12.67 5.27
CA ASP A 215 11.25 11.73 6.35
C ASP A 215 10.34 10.61 5.85
N ILE A 216 10.53 9.40 6.39
CA ILE A 216 9.63 8.28 6.13
C ILE A 216 8.33 8.38 6.94
N ASP A 217 7.22 8.16 6.24
CA ASP A 217 5.87 8.03 6.81
C ASP A 217 5.37 6.58 6.65
N ASP A 218 4.40 6.16 7.48
CA ASP A 218 3.84 4.80 7.52
C ASP A 218 2.96 4.53 6.29
N SER A 219 3.60 4.42 5.13
CA SER A 219 2.97 4.22 3.83
C SER A 219 3.96 3.66 2.80
N TRP A 220 3.44 2.82 1.91
CA TRP A 220 4.23 2.30 0.79
C TRP A 220 4.64 3.38 -0.21
N GLU A 221 3.86 4.46 -0.33
CA GLU A 221 4.15 5.58 -1.22
C GLU A 221 5.42 6.33 -0.76
N SER A 222 5.58 6.58 0.54
CA SER A 222 6.81 7.15 1.12
C SER A 222 8.02 6.20 0.95
N VAL A 223 7.86 4.90 1.25
CA VAL A 223 8.92 3.90 1.01
C VAL A 223 9.36 3.88 -0.47
N SER A 224 8.39 3.99 -1.39
CA SER A 224 8.63 3.94 -2.84
C SER A 224 9.34 5.19 -3.35
N ASP A 225 8.91 6.37 -2.94
CA ASP A 225 9.51 7.65 -3.33
C ASP A 225 10.97 7.72 -2.86
N ILE A 226 11.23 7.31 -1.61
CA ILE A 226 12.59 7.20 -1.05
C ILE A 226 13.46 6.27 -1.90
N PHE A 227 13.09 5.00 -2.12
CA PHE A 227 13.98 4.11 -2.89
C PHE A 227 14.09 4.50 -4.36
N GLN A 228 13.06 5.13 -4.94
CA GLN A 228 13.10 5.63 -6.31
C GLN A 228 14.12 6.77 -6.43
N TRP A 229 14.05 7.77 -5.55
CA TRP A 229 15.04 8.86 -5.47
C TRP A 229 16.46 8.35 -5.25
N PHE A 230 16.65 7.36 -4.37
CA PHE A 230 17.95 6.71 -4.17
C PHE A 230 18.43 5.95 -5.43
N SER A 231 17.53 5.34 -6.19
CA SER A 231 17.87 4.63 -7.42
C SER A 231 18.22 5.56 -8.58
N ASP A 232 17.55 6.70 -8.70
CA ASP A 232 17.83 7.72 -9.73
C ASP A 232 19.15 8.45 -9.47
N ASN A 233 19.57 8.56 -8.20
CA ASN A 233 20.81 9.23 -7.79
C ASN A 233 21.95 8.25 -7.43
N GLN A 234 21.78 6.95 -7.68
CA GLN A 234 22.68 5.90 -7.17
C GLN A 234 24.15 6.06 -7.62
N ASP A 235 24.39 6.46 -8.87
CA ASP A 235 25.74 6.62 -9.42
C ASP A 235 26.55 7.71 -8.69
N TYR A 236 25.86 8.69 -8.10
CA TYR A 236 26.48 9.75 -7.31
C TYR A 236 26.57 9.37 -5.82
N LEU A 237 25.49 8.87 -5.21
CA LEU A 237 25.42 8.65 -3.77
C LEU A 237 26.26 7.46 -3.30
N ARG A 238 26.38 6.40 -4.11
CA ARG A 238 27.05 5.14 -3.70
C ARG A 238 28.56 5.30 -3.48
N GLN A 239 29.21 6.26 -4.12
CA GLN A 239 30.66 6.48 -3.97
C GLN A 239 31.07 7.01 -2.58
N PHE A 240 30.10 7.52 -1.81
CA PHE A 240 30.33 8.11 -0.49
C PHE A 240 30.00 7.18 0.68
N ALA A 241 29.34 6.04 0.45
CA ALA A 241 28.99 5.11 1.52
C ALA A 241 29.96 3.92 1.62
N GLY A 242 30.34 3.56 2.85
CA GLY A 242 31.29 2.50 3.16
C GLY A 242 31.56 2.37 4.66
N PRO A 243 32.49 1.49 5.07
CA PRO A 243 32.79 1.23 6.47
C PRO A 243 33.12 2.50 7.27
N GLY A 244 32.26 2.84 8.21
CA GLY A 244 32.36 4.02 9.07
C GLY A 244 31.54 5.24 8.62
N HIS A 245 30.94 5.23 7.42
CA HIS A 245 30.26 6.39 6.82
C HIS A 245 29.14 5.98 5.84
N TRP A 246 27.86 6.14 6.19
CA TRP A 246 26.72 5.59 5.42
C TRP A 246 25.69 6.62 4.92
N ASN A 247 25.09 6.36 3.76
CA ASN A 247 23.83 6.98 3.36
C ASN A 247 22.68 6.40 4.20
N ASP A 248 21.77 7.25 4.66
CA ASP A 248 20.60 6.87 5.47
C ASP A 248 19.29 7.21 4.71
N PRO A 249 18.54 6.19 4.23
CA PRO A 249 17.20 6.31 3.65
C PRO A 249 16.08 6.29 4.71
N ASP A 250 16.41 6.52 5.98
CA ASP A 250 15.49 6.54 7.13
C ASP A 250 14.98 5.15 7.59
N MET A 251 14.12 5.16 8.62
CA MET A 251 13.76 4.00 9.43
C MET A 251 13.05 2.84 8.69
N LEU A 252 13.20 1.64 9.23
CA LEU A 252 12.35 0.48 8.91
C LEU A 252 11.01 0.58 9.67
N ILE A 253 9.91 0.67 8.93
CA ILE A 253 8.53 0.79 9.45
C ILE A 253 7.81 -0.58 9.49
N ILE A 254 8.60 -1.67 9.47
CA ILE A 254 8.14 -3.04 9.30
C ILE A 254 7.40 -3.52 10.55
N GLY A 255 6.07 -3.58 10.45
CA GLY A 255 5.18 -4.07 11.50
C GLY A 255 4.15 -3.06 12.01
N ASN A 256 4.17 -1.83 11.51
CA ASN A 256 3.21 -0.77 11.81
C ASN A 256 1.88 -0.96 11.07
N PHE A 257 1.26 0.10 10.57
CA PHE A 257 -0.14 0.11 10.11
C PHE A 257 -0.27 0.26 8.58
N GLY A 258 0.67 0.94 7.93
CA GLY A 258 0.67 1.24 6.51
C GLY A 258 1.16 0.08 5.64
N LEU A 259 2.15 -0.71 6.10
CA LEU A 259 2.78 -1.73 5.25
C LEU A 259 2.08 -3.11 5.23
N SER A 260 1.98 -3.64 4.02
CA SER A 260 1.66 -5.03 3.67
C SER A 260 2.83 -5.99 4.02
N LEU A 261 2.64 -7.30 3.78
CA LEU A 261 3.69 -8.29 4.06
C LEU A 261 4.82 -8.25 3.02
N GLU A 262 4.49 -8.13 1.73
CA GLU A 262 5.53 -8.04 0.70
C GLU A 262 6.12 -6.62 0.59
N GLN A 263 5.37 -5.55 0.93
CA GLN A 263 5.92 -4.19 1.11
C GLN A 263 6.99 -4.21 2.22
N SER A 264 6.71 -4.89 3.34
CA SER A 264 7.69 -5.07 4.43
C SER A 264 8.94 -5.84 4.00
N LYS A 265 8.78 -6.92 3.22
CA LYS A 265 9.92 -7.66 2.64
C LYS A 265 10.70 -6.81 1.63
N ALA A 266 10.02 -5.99 0.83
CA ALA A 266 10.64 -5.11 -0.14
C ALA A 266 11.48 -4.02 0.54
N GLN A 267 10.97 -3.36 1.58
CA GLN A 267 11.78 -2.41 2.37
C GLN A 267 13.04 -3.09 2.94
N MET A 268 12.89 -4.24 3.60
CA MET A 268 14.02 -5.00 4.15
C MET A 268 15.03 -5.43 3.06
N THR A 269 14.55 -5.80 1.87
CA THR A 269 15.38 -6.17 0.72
C THR A 269 16.21 -5.01 0.22
N ILE A 270 15.57 -3.87 -0.02
CA ILE A 270 16.22 -2.69 -0.61
C ILE A 270 17.20 -2.07 0.41
N TRP A 271 16.81 -1.88 1.67
CA TRP A 271 17.70 -1.38 2.73
C TRP A 271 18.93 -2.30 2.93
N SER A 272 18.73 -3.62 2.86
CA SER A 272 19.85 -4.58 2.93
C SER A 272 20.82 -4.45 1.75
N ILE A 273 20.30 -4.23 0.54
CA ILE A 273 21.10 -4.08 -0.67
C ILE A 273 21.83 -2.73 -0.70
N MET A 274 21.16 -1.63 -0.38
CA MET A 274 21.75 -0.28 -0.34
C MET A 274 22.81 -0.10 0.76
N ALA A 275 22.96 -1.07 1.68
CA ALA A 275 23.78 -0.95 2.89
C ALA A 275 23.30 0.18 3.81
N ALA A 276 21.99 0.38 3.87
CA ALA A 276 21.34 1.34 4.76
C ALA A 276 21.47 0.92 6.23
N PRO A 277 21.38 1.84 7.20
CA PRO A 277 21.11 1.50 8.60
C PRO A 277 19.84 0.64 8.71
N LEU A 278 19.82 -0.33 9.62
CA LEU A 278 18.61 -1.10 9.96
C LEU A 278 18.09 -0.60 11.31
N ILE A 279 17.62 0.65 11.33
CA ILE A 279 17.01 1.29 12.49
C ILE A 279 15.49 1.09 12.40
N MET A 280 14.92 0.34 13.34
CA MET A 280 13.48 0.04 13.40
C MET A 280 12.70 1.17 14.07
N SER A 281 11.51 1.50 13.56
CA SER A 281 10.51 2.24 14.33
C SER A 281 9.22 1.41 14.35
N VAL A 282 8.97 0.71 15.46
CA VAL A 282 7.84 -0.21 15.62
C VAL A 282 7.63 -0.53 17.10
N ASP A 283 6.39 -0.78 17.52
CA ASP A 283 6.09 -1.21 18.88
C ASP A 283 6.44 -2.69 19.09
N LEU A 284 7.52 -2.94 19.85
CA LEU A 284 8.04 -4.29 20.11
C LEU A 284 7.15 -5.13 21.05
N ASP A 285 6.19 -4.52 21.76
CA ASP A 285 5.21 -5.27 22.56
C ASP A 285 4.06 -5.84 21.70
N THR A 286 3.76 -5.24 20.53
CA THR A 286 2.61 -5.63 19.69
C THR A 286 2.97 -6.10 18.27
N VAL A 287 4.25 -6.01 17.86
CA VAL A 287 4.73 -6.45 16.55
C VAL A 287 4.38 -7.92 16.27
N LYS A 288 3.66 -8.16 15.16
CA LYS A 288 3.14 -9.49 14.82
C LYS A 288 4.29 -10.41 14.36
N PRO A 289 4.29 -11.72 14.72
CA PRO A 289 5.39 -12.64 14.43
C PRO A 289 5.88 -12.64 12.97
N ARG A 290 4.98 -12.51 11.99
CA ARG A 290 5.36 -12.46 10.56
C ARG A 290 6.27 -11.28 10.19
N PHE A 291 6.08 -10.12 10.84
CA PHE A 291 6.93 -8.93 10.65
C PHE A 291 8.22 -9.04 11.48
N LYS A 292 8.13 -9.55 12.72
CA LYS A 292 9.30 -9.88 13.55
C LYS A 292 10.25 -10.87 12.83
N ASN A 293 9.74 -11.83 12.08
CA ASN A 293 10.55 -12.76 11.27
C ASN A 293 11.26 -12.09 10.08
N ILE A 294 10.72 -11.00 9.53
CA ILE A 294 11.39 -10.20 8.48
C ILE A 294 12.55 -9.42 9.10
N LEU A 295 12.31 -8.76 10.24
CA LEU A 295 13.32 -8.01 10.99
C LEU A 295 14.47 -8.91 11.46
N LEU A 296 14.17 -10.06 12.07
CA LEU A 296 15.16 -11.03 12.55
C LEU A 296 15.76 -11.93 11.44
N ASN A 297 15.61 -11.56 10.16
CA ASN A 297 16.07 -12.39 9.05
C ASN A 297 17.60 -12.38 8.93
N ARG A 298 18.24 -13.43 9.47
CA ARG A 298 19.71 -13.59 9.47
C ARG A 298 20.36 -13.59 8.07
N ASN A 299 19.63 -13.91 7.00
CA ASN A 299 20.15 -13.81 5.63
C ASN A 299 20.14 -12.35 5.14
N ALA A 300 19.05 -11.61 5.34
CA ALA A 300 18.94 -10.20 4.98
C ALA A 300 19.94 -9.34 5.78
N ILE A 301 20.00 -9.55 7.11
CA ILE A 301 20.96 -8.89 8.01
C ILE A 301 22.41 -9.15 7.53
N ARG A 302 22.78 -10.38 7.17
CA ARG A 302 24.13 -10.67 6.66
C ARG A 302 24.42 -10.00 5.30
N ILE A 303 23.41 -9.78 4.46
CA ILE A 303 23.56 -9.03 3.20
C ILE A 303 23.77 -7.55 3.49
N ASN A 304 23.05 -6.99 4.47
CA ASN A 304 23.24 -5.62 4.94
C ASN A 304 24.65 -5.42 5.53
N GLN A 305 24.98 -6.22 6.55
CA GLN A 305 26.22 -6.19 7.35
C GLN A 305 27.44 -6.84 6.67
N ASP A 306 27.50 -6.88 5.33
CA ASP A 306 28.65 -7.48 4.64
C ASP A 306 29.91 -6.61 4.81
N PRO A 307 31.06 -7.18 5.22
CA PRO A 307 32.25 -6.42 5.59
C PRO A 307 33.02 -5.81 4.40
N LEU A 308 32.57 -5.95 3.15
CA LEU A 308 33.03 -5.07 2.08
C LEU A 308 32.44 -3.66 2.20
N GLY A 309 31.27 -3.52 2.81
CA GLY A 309 30.55 -2.25 2.98
C GLY A 309 30.11 -1.58 1.68
N ILE A 310 30.14 -2.28 0.53
CA ILE A 310 29.82 -1.69 -0.78
C ILE A 310 28.28 -1.61 -0.96
N PRO A 311 27.70 -0.41 -1.20
CA PRO A 311 26.29 -0.28 -1.55
C PRO A 311 25.95 -0.95 -2.88
N GLY A 312 24.81 -1.65 -2.90
CA GLY A 312 24.25 -2.23 -4.11
C GLY A 312 23.62 -1.21 -5.07
N GLU A 313 23.09 -1.70 -6.18
CA GLU A 313 22.63 -0.92 -7.32
C GLU A 313 21.37 -1.51 -7.96
N LEU A 314 20.49 -0.64 -8.47
CA LEU A 314 19.42 -1.01 -9.38
C LEU A 314 20.04 -1.24 -10.78
N VAL A 315 20.10 -2.51 -11.22
CA VAL A 315 20.67 -2.89 -12.53
C VAL A 315 19.61 -2.97 -13.63
N SER A 316 18.32 -3.02 -13.27
CA SER A 316 17.23 -3.08 -14.25
C SER A 316 15.91 -2.62 -13.65
N ASN A 317 15.18 -1.76 -14.36
CA ASN A 317 13.74 -1.54 -14.16
C ASN A 317 13.03 -1.88 -15.47
N ILE A 318 12.25 -2.97 -15.49
CA ILE A 318 11.55 -3.42 -16.69
C ILE A 318 10.13 -3.86 -16.30
N SER A 319 9.12 -3.15 -16.84
CA SER A 319 7.69 -3.39 -16.58
C SER A 319 7.34 -3.39 -15.09
N ASP A 320 7.89 -2.39 -14.40
CA ASP A 320 7.64 -2.12 -12.99
C ASP A 320 8.22 -3.23 -12.09
N ILE A 321 9.30 -3.88 -12.58
CA ILE A 321 10.13 -4.85 -11.86
C ILE A 321 11.55 -4.32 -11.72
N LEU A 322 11.95 -4.13 -10.47
CA LEU A 322 13.24 -3.61 -10.03
C LEU A 322 14.17 -4.77 -9.68
N LEU A 323 15.20 -5.00 -10.50
CA LEU A 323 16.29 -5.92 -10.21
C LEU A 323 17.45 -5.14 -9.58
N TRP A 324 17.68 -5.38 -8.28
CA TRP A 324 18.75 -4.81 -7.48
C TRP A 324 19.87 -5.84 -7.25
N ARG A 325 21.11 -5.37 -7.08
CA ARG A 325 22.32 -6.20 -6.94
C ARG A 325 23.27 -5.65 -5.87
N LYS A 326 23.79 -6.48 -4.97
CA LYS A 326 24.92 -6.16 -4.06
C LYS A 326 26.08 -7.13 -4.30
N SER A 327 27.31 -6.61 -4.36
CA SER A 327 28.52 -7.44 -4.30
C SER A 327 28.86 -7.73 -2.84
N LEU A 328 29.19 -8.98 -2.51
CA LEU A 328 29.45 -9.44 -1.14
C LEU A 328 30.86 -10.00 -0.98
N SER A 329 31.32 -10.03 0.27
CA SER A 329 32.55 -10.69 0.68
C SER A 329 32.62 -12.14 0.19
N GLY A 330 33.84 -12.62 -0.06
CA GLY A 330 34.05 -13.97 -0.62
C GLY A 330 33.64 -14.15 -2.09
N ASN A 331 33.31 -13.08 -2.83
CA ASN A 331 32.70 -13.10 -4.18
C ASN A 331 31.23 -13.58 -4.20
N GLY A 332 30.50 -13.40 -3.09
CA GLY A 332 29.05 -13.56 -3.10
C GLY A 332 28.34 -12.43 -3.87
N VAL A 333 27.10 -12.67 -4.26
CA VAL A 333 26.22 -11.65 -4.86
C VAL A 333 24.84 -11.79 -4.22
N ALA A 334 24.25 -10.69 -3.76
CA ALA A 334 22.83 -10.62 -3.46
C ALA A 334 22.09 -10.05 -4.68
N LEU A 335 20.95 -10.66 -5.02
CA LEU A 335 19.99 -10.10 -5.97
C LEU A 335 18.67 -9.89 -5.24
N GLY A 336 18.10 -8.70 -5.35
CA GLY A 336 16.77 -8.37 -4.84
C GLY A 336 15.85 -8.09 -6.02
N VAL A 337 14.63 -8.61 -5.99
CA VAL A 337 13.63 -8.35 -7.05
C VAL A 337 12.35 -7.86 -6.41
N VAL A 338 11.92 -6.67 -6.79
CA VAL A 338 10.80 -5.94 -6.21
C VAL A 338 9.87 -5.48 -7.33
N SER A 339 8.56 -5.53 -7.13
CA SER A 339 7.55 -5.19 -8.15
C SER A 339 6.69 -4.03 -7.71
N THR A 340 6.83 -2.88 -8.37
CA THR A 340 5.97 -1.70 -8.16
C THR A 340 4.64 -1.78 -8.92
N ARG A 341 4.30 -2.95 -9.47
CA ARG A 341 2.97 -3.25 -10.03
C ARG A 341 1.89 -3.22 -8.95
N VAL A 342 0.72 -2.66 -9.30
CA VAL A 342 -0.50 -2.58 -8.47
C VAL A 342 -1.68 -3.39 -9.04
N ASP A 343 -1.42 -4.21 -10.07
CA ASP A 343 -2.44 -4.96 -10.81
C ASP A 343 -3.06 -6.14 -10.00
N GLY A 344 -2.49 -6.47 -8.84
CA GLY A 344 -2.86 -7.61 -8.00
C GLY A 344 -2.23 -8.94 -8.43
N TYR A 345 -1.30 -8.93 -9.40
CA TYR A 345 -0.91 -10.14 -10.14
C TYR A 345 0.62 -10.42 -10.22
N PRO A 346 1.11 -11.57 -9.73
CA PRO A 346 2.53 -11.98 -9.85
C PRO A 346 2.90 -12.53 -11.24
N TYR A 347 4.11 -12.23 -11.72
CA TYR A 347 4.38 -11.96 -13.15
C TYR A 347 4.96 -13.21 -13.96
N ARG A 348 5.65 -13.15 -15.16
CA ARG A 348 6.27 -14.26 -16.04
C ARG A 348 7.79 -14.92 -16.17
N TYR A 349 8.96 -14.90 -15.39
CA TYR A 349 10.34 -14.18 -15.31
C TYR A 349 11.53 -14.87 -15.98
N GLU A 350 12.64 -14.14 -16.12
CA GLU A 350 13.95 -14.66 -16.48
C GLU A 350 15.09 -13.69 -16.08
N ILE A 351 15.94 -14.09 -15.12
CA ILE A 351 17.22 -13.44 -14.79
C ILE A 351 18.34 -14.25 -15.49
N PRO A 352 19.10 -13.65 -16.42
CA PRO A 352 20.30 -14.26 -16.97
C PRO A 352 21.44 -14.18 -15.94
N LEU A 353 21.65 -15.25 -15.16
CA LEU A 353 22.69 -15.25 -14.10
C LEU A 353 24.12 -15.08 -14.62
N ILE A 354 24.35 -15.32 -15.92
CA ILE A 354 25.63 -15.09 -16.59
C ILE A 354 26.06 -13.61 -16.58
N ASP A 355 25.13 -12.68 -16.43
CA ASP A 355 25.42 -11.23 -16.36
C ASP A 355 25.91 -10.80 -14.96
N PHE A 356 25.81 -11.69 -13.96
CA PHE A 356 26.09 -11.38 -12.55
C PHE A 356 27.12 -12.29 -11.89
N LEU A 357 27.36 -13.49 -12.42
CA LEU A 357 28.18 -14.55 -11.80
C LEU A 357 29.39 -14.95 -12.64
N ASP A 358 30.46 -15.40 -11.98
CA ASP A 358 31.68 -15.91 -12.64
C ASP A 358 31.47 -17.36 -13.12
N GLY A 359 31.30 -17.53 -14.44
CA GLY A 359 30.93 -18.81 -15.07
C GLY A 359 31.92 -19.97 -14.89
N ASP A 360 33.14 -19.71 -14.40
CA ASP A 360 34.12 -20.74 -14.03
C ASP A 360 33.93 -21.28 -12.59
N ARG A 361 32.85 -20.88 -11.88
CA ARG A 361 32.58 -21.25 -10.46
C ARG A 361 31.23 -21.93 -10.24
N GLU A 362 31.15 -22.72 -9.17
CA GLU A 362 29.87 -23.21 -8.63
C GLU A 362 29.28 -22.18 -7.65
N TYR A 363 27.96 -22.02 -7.69
CA TYR A 363 27.20 -21.17 -6.77
C TYR A 363 26.07 -21.95 -6.10
N HIS A 364 25.78 -21.62 -4.83
CA HIS A 364 24.60 -22.09 -4.11
C HIS A 364 23.59 -20.95 -4.03
N ILE A 365 22.38 -21.18 -4.57
CA ILE A 365 21.30 -20.18 -4.52
C ILE A 365 20.51 -20.42 -3.24
N VAL A 366 20.26 -19.34 -2.50
CA VAL A 366 19.52 -19.33 -1.24
C VAL A 366 18.46 -18.24 -1.32
N ASP A 367 17.21 -18.62 -1.14
CA ASP A 367 16.12 -17.68 -0.91
C ASP A 367 16.31 -17.02 0.46
N VAL A 368 16.13 -15.69 0.53
CA VAL A 368 16.23 -14.92 1.78
C VAL A 368 14.98 -15.10 2.63
N PHE A 369 13.79 -15.27 2.02
CA PHE A 369 12.49 -15.22 2.70
C PHE A 369 11.69 -16.54 2.71
N ALA A 370 12.15 -17.59 2.03
CA ALA A 370 11.64 -18.93 2.29
C ALA A 370 12.00 -19.39 3.71
N ASP A 371 11.15 -20.26 4.29
CA ASP A 371 11.43 -20.92 5.57
C ASP A 371 12.84 -21.57 5.58
N ILE A 372 13.53 -21.43 6.71
CA ILE A 372 14.99 -21.57 6.84
C ILE A 372 15.51 -22.99 6.50
N ASP A 373 14.64 -24.00 6.50
CA ASP A 373 14.93 -25.40 6.12
C ASP A 373 14.35 -25.84 4.76
N GLY A 374 13.75 -24.92 3.98
CA GLY A 374 12.98 -25.21 2.77
C GLY A 374 13.77 -25.79 1.59
N GLN A 375 14.53 -24.98 0.86
CA GLN A 375 15.22 -25.40 -0.37
C GLN A 375 16.60 -24.75 -0.60
N LYS A 376 17.63 -25.28 0.04
CA LYS A 376 19.02 -25.06 -0.43
C LYS A 376 19.24 -25.85 -1.72
N ARG A 377 19.58 -25.18 -2.84
CA ARG A 377 19.96 -25.87 -4.09
C ARG A 377 21.31 -25.38 -4.62
N SER A 378 22.23 -26.32 -4.82
CA SER A 378 23.48 -26.10 -5.56
C SER A 378 23.20 -26.07 -7.06
N VAL A 379 23.87 -25.18 -7.79
CA VAL A 379 23.79 -25.13 -9.25
C VAL A 379 25.21 -24.99 -9.81
N HIS A 380 25.71 -26.05 -10.46
CA HIS A 380 26.82 -25.95 -11.41
C HIS A 380 26.32 -25.13 -12.62
N LEU A 381 26.91 -23.97 -12.88
CA LEU A 381 26.23 -22.95 -13.69
C LEU A 381 27.11 -22.23 -14.71
N GLY A 382 27.31 -22.92 -15.85
CA GLY A 382 27.44 -22.25 -17.14
C GLY A 382 26.10 -22.28 -17.87
N SER A 383 25.57 -21.12 -18.27
CA SER A 383 24.33 -20.96 -19.08
C SER A 383 23.03 -21.55 -18.51
N VAL A 384 22.58 -21.08 -17.34
CA VAL A 384 21.22 -21.33 -16.82
C VAL A 384 20.59 -20.01 -16.35
N ASN A 385 19.38 -19.71 -16.81
CA ASN A 385 18.58 -18.58 -16.33
C ASN A 385 17.69 -19.03 -15.15
N ILE A 386 17.35 -18.13 -14.22
CA ILE A 386 16.38 -18.38 -13.14
C ILE A 386 15.15 -17.48 -13.30
N THR A 387 14.02 -17.80 -12.67
CA THR A 387 12.71 -17.32 -13.17
C THR A 387 11.86 -16.64 -12.06
N VAL A 388 12.44 -15.80 -11.18
CA VAL A 388 11.93 -15.49 -9.82
C VAL A 388 10.57 -14.76 -9.67
N ARG A 389 9.76 -15.11 -8.64
CA ARG A 389 8.44 -14.53 -8.35
C ARG A 389 8.58 -13.18 -7.72
N VAL A 390 8.05 -12.22 -8.43
CA VAL A 390 7.75 -10.91 -7.91
C VAL A 390 6.23 -10.88 -7.78
N PRO A 391 5.66 -11.11 -6.59
CA PRO A 391 4.33 -10.60 -6.31
C PRO A 391 4.37 -9.07 -6.41
N PRO A 392 3.25 -8.39 -6.69
CA PRO A 392 3.16 -6.95 -6.44
C PRO A 392 3.60 -6.68 -4.99
N THR A 393 4.31 -5.59 -4.74
CA THR A 393 4.72 -5.23 -3.36
C THR A 393 3.52 -5.15 -2.45
N ASP A 394 2.44 -4.64 -2.99
CA ASP A 394 1.07 -4.73 -2.50
C ASP A 394 0.61 -6.21 -2.45
N TRP A 395 1.17 -7.04 -1.54
CA TRP A 395 0.78 -8.46 -1.32
C TRP A 395 0.90 -8.98 0.13
N GLN A 396 0.08 -9.98 0.47
CA GLN A 396 -0.19 -10.40 1.85
C GLN A 396 -0.39 -11.90 2.17
N THR A 397 -0.70 -12.80 1.20
CA THR A 397 -0.98 -14.22 1.53
C THR A 397 0.19 -15.16 1.30
N GLU A 398 0.49 -15.99 2.29
CA GLU A 398 1.30 -17.19 2.16
C GLU A 398 0.45 -18.36 1.63
N TRP A 399 0.92 -19.04 0.58
CA TRP A 399 0.30 -20.28 0.08
C TRP A 399 1.10 -21.50 0.56
N PRO A 400 0.44 -22.59 1.01
CA PRO A 400 1.12 -23.87 1.23
C PRO A 400 1.75 -24.38 -0.08
N THR A 401 2.99 -24.85 -0.02
CA THR A 401 3.75 -25.34 -1.18
C THR A 401 3.24 -26.70 -1.69
N LEU A 402 2.18 -26.66 -2.50
CA LEU A 402 1.64 -27.83 -3.18
C LEU A 402 2.65 -28.43 -4.18
N GLY A 403 2.92 -29.73 -4.03
CA GLY A 403 4.08 -30.40 -4.63
C GLY A 403 4.01 -30.60 -6.15
N LEU A 404 5.18 -30.52 -6.78
CA LEU A 404 5.38 -30.72 -8.23
C LEU A 404 5.06 -32.14 -8.71
N SER A 405 4.42 -32.23 -9.89
CA SER A 405 4.40 -33.45 -10.70
C SER A 405 5.61 -33.50 -11.66
N LYS A 406 5.88 -34.65 -12.30
CA LYS A 406 7.15 -34.90 -13.03
C LYS A 406 7.06 -34.65 -14.54
N GLN A 407 8.25 -34.36 -15.10
CA GLN A 407 8.66 -34.24 -16.51
C GLN A 407 8.79 -32.78 -16.99
N ASN A 408 9.85 -32.36 -17.71
CA ASN A 408 10.92 -33.12 -18.38
C ASN A 408 12.36 -32.61 -18.04
N GLN A 409 13.37 -33.31 -18.58
CA GLN A 409 14.79 -33.02 -18.33
C GLN A 409 15.26 -31.74 -19.05
N GLY A 410 15.94 -30.83 -18.33
CA GLY A 410 16.69 -29.72 -18.94
C GLY A 410 16.88 -28.51 -18.01
N SER A 411 15.83 -28.10 -17.30
CA SER A 411 15.83 -26.97 -16.37
C SER A 411 16.07 -27.40 -14.92
N VAL A 412 16.74 -26.56 -14.14
CA VAL A 412 16.74 -26.64 -12.67
C VAL A 412 15.58 -25.77 -12.16
N ASP A 413 14.38 -26.34 -12.15
CA ASP A 413 13.13 -25.63 -11.85
C ASP A 413 13.04 -25.22 -10.36
N LEU A 414 13.67 -24.10 -10.02
CA LEU A 414 13.69 -23.45 -8.72
C LEU A 414 12.42 -22.61 -8.55
N GLN A 415 11.55 -22.99 -7.62
CA GLN A 415 10.19 -22.44 -7.53
C GLN A 415 10.09 -21.05 -6.92
N MET A 416 10.40 -20.11 -7.80
CA MET A 416 10.01 -18.70 -7.89
C MET A 416 10.14 -18.45 -9.42
N ILE A 417 9.14 -18.20 -10.28
CA ILE A 417 7.70 -17.84 -10.28
C ILE A 417 7.35 -16.34 -10.62
N THR A 418 8.21 -15.64 -11.40
CA THR A 418 7.94 -15.06 -12.76
C THR A 418 7.71 -13.43 -12.99
N ALA A 419 7.89 -12.43 -14.01
CA ALA A 419 8.50 -11.76 -15.36
C ALA A 419 7.69 -10.54 -15.96
N LEU A 420 8.30 -9.53 -16.66
CA LEU A 420 8.37 -9.35 -18.17
C LEU A 420 8.68 -7.89 -18.68
N CYS A 421 8.29 -7.47 -19.91
CA CYS A 421 8.88 -6.37 -20.74
C CYS A 421 7.89 -5.41 -21.50
N ILE A 422 8.23 -4.09 -21.64
CA ILE A 422 7.61 -2.97 -22.45
C ILE A 422 8.68 -1.85 -22.71
N ARG A 423 8.55 -0.66 -23.38
CA ARG A 423 7.54 0.31 -23.98
C ARG A 423 8.25 1.06 -25.17
N ALA A 424 7.91 2.15 -25.90
CA ALA A 424 6.85 3.17 -26.21
C ALA A 424 7.17 3.72 -27.66
N GLU A 425 6.73 4.83 -28.32
CA GLU A 425 5.80 6.01 -28.17
C GLU A 425 5.17 6.31 -29.59
N ALA A 426 4.97 7.45 -30.32
CA ALA A 426 5.13 8.95 -30.32
C ALA A 426 4.37 9.53 -31.60
N LEU A 427 4.15 10.81 -31.99
CA LEU A 427 4.11 12.20 -31.42
C LEU A 427 3.55 13.25 -32.48
N ILE A 428 3.37 14.54 -32.11
CA ILE A 428 3.29 15.82 -32.94
C ILE A 428 1.96 16.34 -33.60
N ALA A 429 1.62 17.64 -33.30
CA ALA A 429 0.85 18.69 -34.06
C ALA A 429 -0.73 18.75 -34.06
N ILE A 430 -1.48 19.88 -34.23
CA ILE A 430 -1.31 21.37 -34.02
C ILE A 430 -2.66 22.18 -34.16
N GLY A 431 -2.88 23.24 -33.33
CA GLY A 431 -3.68 24.50 -33.60
C GLY A 431 -5.23 24.49 -33.72
N SER A 432 -6.01 25.61 -33.56
CA SER A 432 -5.76 26.95 -32.94
C SER A 432 -7.03 27.87 -32.84
N LYS A 433 -7.28 28.58 -31.70
CA LYS A 433 -8.07 29.85 -31.49
C LYS A 433 -9.61 29.83 -31.80
N MET A 434 -10.52 30.69 -31.28
CA MET A 434 -10.63 31.73 -30.20
C MET A 434 -12.13 32.10 -29.98
N GLY A 435 -12.60 32.52 -28.79
CA GLY A 435 -13.95 33.13 -28.63
C GLY A 435 -14.46 33.44 -27.19
N THR A 436 -14.99 34.65 -26.95
CA THR A 436 -15.48 35.24 -25.67
C THR A 436 -16.99 35.60 -25.76
N ALA A 437 -17.81 35.86 -24.72
CA ALA A 437 -17.80 35.70 -23.24
C ALA A 437 -19.21 36.12 -22.67
N TRP A 438 -19.36 36.23 -21.33
CA TRP A 438 -20.55 36.69 -20.55
C TRP A 438 -21.75 35.70 -20.54
N ALA A 439 -22.43 35.28 -19.46
CA ALA A 439 -22.69 35.78 -18.08
C ALA A 439 -23.81 36.87 -18.00
N ILE A 440 -24.68 36.95 -16.98
CA ILE A 440 -24.68 36.39 -15.59
C ILE A 440 -26.14 36.17 -15.05
N PHE A 441 -26.24 35.68 -13.79
CA PHE A 441 -27.37 35.71 -12.82
C PHE A 441 -28.35 34.51 -12.69
N ALA A 442 -28.80 34.30 -11.45
CA ALA A 442 -29.52 33.12 -10.96
C ALA A 442 -30.78 33.47 -10.14
N VAL A 443 -31.69 32.50 -9.99
CA VAL A 443 -32.71 32.41 -8.92
C VAL A 443 -32.84 30.95 -8.50
N LEU A 444 -32.72 30.65 -7.19
CA LEU A 444 -33.08 29.32 -6.67
C LEU A 444 -34.59 29.16 -6.59
N LEU A 445 -35.10 28.03 -7.07
CA LEU A 445 -36.38 27.47 -6.66
C LEU A 445 -36.18 25.98 -6.41
N VAL A 446 -36.30 25.55 -5.15
CA VAL A 446 -36.21 24.13 -4.77
C VAL A 446 -37.54 23.46 -5.12
N SER A 447 -37.67 23.05 -6.39
CA SER A 447 -38.64 22.04 -6.78
C SER A 447 -38.13 20.68 -6.35
N VAL A 448 -38.82 20.03 -5.40
CA VAL A 448 -38.60 18.61 -5.09
C VAL A 448 -39.13 17.80 -6.28
N ALA A 449 -38.29 17.61 -7.30
CA ALA A 449 -38.62 16.79 -8.45
C ALA A 449 -38.84 15.35 -7.99
N HIS A 450 -40.02 14.81 -8.22
CA HIS A 450 -40.24 13.36 -8.14
C HIS A 450 -39.62 12.74 -9.38
N ILE A 451 -38.32 12.41 -9.30
CA ILE A 451 -37.63 11.62 -10.30
C ILE A 451 -38.35 10.26 -10.36
N GLN A 452 -38.94 9.95 -11.51
CA GLN A 452 -39.44 8.60 -11.78
C GLN A 452 -38.23 7.78 -12.22
N ALA A 453 -37.71 6.95 -11.31
CA ALA A 453 -36.60 6.03 -11.56
C ALA A 453 -37.10 4.64 -12.03
N LEU A 454 -36.18 3.69 -12.22
CA LEU A 454 -36.42 2.31 -12.65
C LEU A 454 -37.07 1.47 -11.56
N ASP A 455 -38.40 1.54 -11.44
CA ASP A 455 -39.17 0.60 -10.61
C ASP A 455 -39.37 -0.75 -11.34
N ASN A 456 -38.28 -1.52 -11.44
CA ASN A 456 -38.30 -2.92 -11.89
C ASN A 456 -38.37 -3.93 -10.72
N GLY A 457 -38.51 -3.44 -9.48
CA GLY A 457 -38.54 -4.25 -8.27
C GLY A 457 -37.21 -4.93 -7.88
N LEU A 458 -36.10 -4.61 -8.56
CA LEU A 458 -34.77 -5.15 -8.27
C LEU A 458 -33.89 -4.14 -7.52
N ALA A 459 -32.80 -4.61 -6.92
CA ALA A 459 -31.79 -3.80 -6.24
C ALA A 459 -32.36 -2.76 -5.24
N LEU A 460 -33.43 -3.10 -4.50
CA LEU A 460 -34.07 -2.18 -3.54
C LEU A 460 -33.16 -1.81 -2.35
N THR A 461 -32.11 -2.59 -2.12
CA THR A 461 -30.90 -2.24 -1.37
C THR A 461 -29.67 -2.44 -2.29
N PRO A 462 -28.48 -1.89 -1.96
CA PRO A 462 -27.30 -2.03 -2.79
C PRO A 462 -26.94 -3.52 -3.03
N PRO A 463 -26.66 -3.96 -4.26
CA PRO A 463 -26.33 -5.37 -4.52
C PRO A 463 -25.11 -5.84 -3.73
N MET A 464 -25.18 -7.06 -3.18
CA MET A 464 -24.07 -7.69 -2.44
C MET A 464 -23.67 -9.01 -3.12
N GLY A 465 -22.38 -9.20 -3.42
CA GLY A 465 -21.92 -10.40 -4.11
C GLY A 465 -20.40 -10.54 -4.21
N TRP A 466 -19.97 -11.39 -5.14
CA TRP A 466 -18.58 -11.65 -5.48
C TRP A 466 -18.38 -11.56 -7.00
N MET A 467 -17.25 -11.00 -7.45
CA MET A 467 -16.88 -10.82 -8.85
C MET A 467 -15.38 -11.10 -9.04
N HIS A 468 -14.99 -11.78 -10.12
CA HIS A 468 -13.59 -12.22 -10.26
C HIS A 468 -12.61 -11.11 -10.69
N TRP A 469 -13.08 -9.99 -11.26
CA TRP A 469 -12.27 -9.11 -12.12
C TRP A 469 -10.99 -8.64 -11.45
N GLN A 470 -11.06 -8.03 -10.26
CA GLN A 470 -9.89 -7.43 -9.64
C GLN A 470 -8.86 -8.49 -9.23
N ARG A 471 -9.25 -9.48 -8.40
CA ARG A 471 -8.30 -10.47 -7.87
C ARG A 471 -7.77 -11.44 -8.92
N PHE A 472 -8.58 -11.82 -9.92
CA PHE A 472 -8.22 -12.89 -10.87
C PHE A 472 -7.92 -12.38 -12.29
N ARG A 473 -8.30 -11.13 -12.63
CA ARG A 473 -8.05 -10.45 -13.92
C ARG A 473 -8.36 -11.36 -15.13
N CYS A 474 -7.71 -11.13 -16.27
CA CYS A 474 -7.86 -11.92 -17.49
C CYS A 474 -7.00 -13.22 -17.51
N VAL A 475 -6.79 -13.90 -16.36
CA VAL A 475 -5.96 -15.12 -16.31
C VAL A 475 -6.67 -16.27 -17.02
N THR A 476 -6.15 -16.65 -18.19
CA THR A 476 -6.77 -17.64 -19.09
C THR A 476 -5.94 -18.91 -19.31
N ASP A 477 -4.67 -18.94 -18.87
CA ASP A 477 -3.83 -20.14 -18.89
C ASP A 477 -4.10 -21.03 -17.65
N CYS A 478 -5.03 -21.98 -17.80
CA CYS A 478 -5.35 -22.97 -16.78
C CYS A 478 -4.30 -24.08 -16.59
N HIS A 479 -3.23 -24.12 -17.40
CA HIS A 479 -2.10 -25.03 -17.17
C HIS A 479 -1.05 -24.38 -16.27
N ALA A 480 -0.76 -23.10 -16.47
CA ALA A 480 0.13 -22.33 -15.59
C ALA A 480 -0.54 -21.93 -14.27
N TYR A 481 -1.85 -21.65 -14.28
CA TYR A 481 -2.61 -21.13 -13.12
C TYR A 481 -3.91 -21.91 -12.89
N PRO A 482 -3.87 -23.23 -12.59
CA PRO A 482 -5.05 -24.08 -12.50
C PRO A 482 -6.06 -23.66 -11.41
N ASN A 483 -5.62 -22.95 -10.39
CA ASN A 483 -6.48 -22.45 -9.31
C ASN A 483 -7.03 -21.04 -9.58
N ASP A 484 -6.36 -20.24 -10.42
CA ASP A 484 -6.63 -18.80 -10.57
C ASP A 484 -7.14 -18.43 -11.97
N CYS A 485 -7.18 -19.37 -12.91
CA CYS A 485 -7.72 -19.11 -14.24
C CYS A 485 -9.25 -18.99 -14.25
N ILE A 486 -9.75 -18.08 -15.08
CA ILE A 486 -11.18 -17.83 -15.33
C ILE A 486 -11.78 -19.08 -15.99
N SER A 487 -12.37 -19.94 -15.15
CA SER A 487 -12.84 -21.27 -15.51
C SER A 487 -14.05 -21.65 -14.68
N GLU A 488 -14.85 -22.60 -15.17
CA GLU A 488 -16.02 -23.12 -14.48
C GLU A 488 -15.72 -23.61 -13.06
N GLN A 489 -14.51 -24.13 -12.82
CA GLN A 489 -14.08 -24.55 -11.48
C GLN A 489 -13.93 -23.37 -10.52
N LEU A 490 -13.33 -22.25 -10.95
CA LEU A 490 -13.16 -21.06 -10.11
C LEU A 490 -14.51 -20.54 -9.59
N PHE A 491 -15.52 -20.40 -10.46
CA PHE A 491 -16.85 -19.92 -10.04
C PHE A 491 -17.62 -20.96 -9.21
N ARG A 492 -17.35 -22.27 -9.39
CA ARG A 492 -17.89 -23.33 -8.52
C ARG A 492 -17.29 -23.23 -7.12
N ASP A 493 -15.96 -23.15 -7.00
CA ASP A 493 -15.25 -22.99 -5.72
C ASP A 493 -15.75 -21.75 -4.96
N MET A 494 -15.83 -20.60 -5.65
CA MET A 494 -16.24 -19.33 -5.03
C MET A 494 -17.72 -19.36 -4.60
N ALA A 495 -18.62 -19.95 -5.39
CA ALA A 495 -20.01 -20.16 -5.01
C ALA A 495 -20.15 -21.12 -3.80
N ASP A 496 -19.29 -22.15 -3.70
CA ASP A 496 -19.25 -23.04 -2.54
C ASP A 496 -18.77 -22.33 -1.28
N HIS A 497 -17.67 -21.57 -1.36
CA HIS A 497 -17.17 -20.77 -0.24
C HIS A 497 -18.16 -19.67 0.18
N MET A 498 -18.84 -18.99 -0.75
CA MET A 498 -19.88 -18.01 -0.41
C MET A 498 -20.99 -18.59 0.48
N VAL A 499 -21.35 -19.87 0.31
CA VAL A 499 -22.31 -20.55 1.19
C VAL A 499 -21.65 -21.10 2.45
N ALA A 500 -20.57 -21.88 2.29
CA ALA A 500 -19.92 -22.59 3.40
C ALA A 500 -19.34 -21.63 4.46
N ASP A 501 -18.81 -20.49 4.02
CA ASP A 501 -18.14 -19.53 4.89
C ASP A 501 -19.03 -18.38 5.40
N GLY A 502 -20.32 -18.42 5.06
CA GLY A 502 -21.35 -17.56 5.66
C GLY A 502 -21.57 -16.22 4.96
N PHE A 503 -20.87 -15.92 3.87
CA PHE A 503 -21.09 -14.69 3.08
C PHE A 503 -22.54 -14.58 2.59
N LYS A 504 -23.13 -15.70 2.14
CA LYS A 504 -24.56 -15.78 1.82
C LYS A 504 -25.46 -15.47 3.01
N SER A 505 -25.11 -15.95 4.20
CA SER A 505 -25.85 -15.66 5.43
C SER A 505 -25.72 -14.20 5.88
N ALA A 506 -24.65 -13.52 5.46
CA ALA A 506 -24.42 -12.10 5.66
C ALA A 506 -25.07 -11.20 4.58
N GLY A 507 -25.69 -11.77 3.54
CA GLY A 507 -26.40 -11.05 2.48
C GLY A 507 -25.75 -11.08 1.09
N TYR A 508 -24.51 -11.54 0.96
CA TYR A 508 -23.82 -11.64 -0.34
C TYR A 508 -24.43 -12.76 -1.18
N GLU A 509 -25.22 -12.41 -2.21
CA GLU A 509 -26.03 -13.35 -2.98
C GLU A 509 -25.61 -13.54 -4.44
N TYR A 510 -24.90 -12.59 -5.07
CA TYR A 510 -24.49 -12.70 -6.48
C TYR A 510 -23.09 -13.33 -6.64
N VAL A 511 -22.94 -14.25 -7.61
CA VAL A 511 -21.64 -14.72 -8.15
C VAL A 511 -21.55 -14.22 -9.59
N ILE A 512 -20.63 -13.29 -9.87
CA ILE A 512 -20.57 -12.56 -11.14
C ILE A 512 -19.29 -12.92 -11.91
N ILE A 513 -19.46 -13.31 -13.17
CA ILE A 513 -18.33 -13.47 -14.11
C ILE A 513 -18.14 -12.19 -14.94
N ASP A 514 -16.95 -11.60 -14.83
CA ASP A 514 -16.49 -10.45 -15.61
C ASP A 514 -15.88 -10.86 -16.98
N ASP A 515 -15.17 -9.98 -17.69
CA ASP A 515 -14.57 -10.21 -19.02
C ASP A 515 -13.66 -11.48 -19.10
N CYS A 516 -13.25 -11.83 -20.31
CA CYS A 516 -12.40 -12.99 -20.64
C CYS A 516 -13.04 -14.37 -20.43
N TRP A 517 -14.35 -14.46 -20.14
CA TRP A 517 -15.09 -15.73 -20.08
C TRP A 517 -15.43 -16.33 -21.45
N ALA A 518 -15.64 -15.48 -22.45
CA ALA A 518 -16.15 -15.86 -23.76
C ALA A 518 -15.08 -16.58 -24.62
N SER A 519 -15.54 -17.33 -25.62
CA SER A 519 -14.71 -17.65 -26.79
C SER A 519 -14.38 -16.35 -27.55
N LYS A 520 -13.25 -16.34 -28.28
CA LYS A 520 -12.90 -15.20 -29.14
C LYS A 520 -13.82 -15.02 -30.35
N GLU A 521 -14.61 -16.04 -30.69
CA GLU A 521 -15.61 -16.02 -31.76
C GLU A 521 -17.01 -16.34 -31.20
N ARG A 522 -18.06 -15.77 -31.80
CA ARG A 522 -19.47 -16.11 -31.57
C ARG A 522 -19.82 -17.48 -32.18
N ASP A 523 -20.94 -18.06 -31.78
CA ASP A 523 -21.40 -19.36 -32.31
C ASP A 523 -21.94 -19.25 -33.76
N ASN A 524 -22.30 -20.40 -34.36
CA ASN A 524 -22.87 -20.45 -35.71
C ASN A 524 -24.23 -19.74 -35.87
N ASN A 525 -24.86 -19.31 -34.77
CA ASN A 525 -26.10 -18.52 -34.72
C ASN A 525 -25.83 -17.06 -34.31
N SER A 526 -24.56 -16.64 -34.27
CA SER A 526 -24.08 -15.35 -33.77
C SER A 526 -24.37 -15.05 -32.29
N ARG A 527 -24.70 -16.06 -31.48
CA ARG A 527 -24.79 -15.92 -30.01
C ARG A 527 -23.39 -15.83 -29.40
N LEU A 528 -23.27 -15.15 -28.27
CA LEU A 528 -22.10 -15.34 -27.40
C LEU A 528 -22.02 -16.81 -26.97
N GLN A 529 -20.80 -17.32 -26.83
CA GLN A 529 -20.51 -18.66 -26.33
C GLN A 529 -19.28 -18.60 -25.41
N PRO A 530 -19.22 -19.41 -24.34
CA PRO A 530 -18.06 -19.43 -23.46
C PRO A 530 -16.86 -20.11 -24.14
N ASP A 531 -15.69 -20.02 -23.52
CA ASP A 531 -14.54 -20.84 -23.88
C ASP A 531 -14.79 -22.33 -23.56
N PRO A 532 -14.74 -23.25 -24.54
CA PRO A 532 -15.12 -24.65 -24.35
C PRO A 532 -14.09 -25.49 -23.58
N LEU A 533 -12.86 -24.99 -23.38
CA LEU A 533 -11.85 -25.65 -22.55
C LEU A 533 -11.99 -25.22 -21.08
N ARG A 534 -12.31 -23.94 -20.85
CA ARG A 534 -12.45 -23.36 -19.50
C ARG A 534 -13.85 -23.50 -18.92
N PHE A 535 -14.88 -23.64 -19.76
CA PHE A 535 -16.28 -23.85 -19.37
C PHE A 535 -16.90 -25.05 -20.11
N PRO A 536 -16.41 -26.28 -19.87
CA PRO A 536 -16.82 -27.47 -20.62
C PRO A 536 -18.31 -27.83 -20.46
N SER A 537 -18.98 -27.40 -19.38
CA SER A 537 -20.44 -27.58 -19.20
C SER A 537 -21.27 -26.42 -19.77
N GLY A 538 -20.64 -25.29 -20.10
CA GLY A 538 -21.29 -24.06 -20.56
C GLY A 538 -21.98 -23.23 -19.47
N ILE A 539 -22.24 -21.95 -19.77
CA ILE A 539 -22.73 -20.96 -18.79
C ILE A 539 -24.04 -21.37 -18.11
N LYS A 540 -25.00 -21.98 -18.83
CA LYS A 540 -26.27 -22.45 -18.25
C LYS A 540 -26.05 -23.44 -17.10
N ALA A 541 -25.10 -24.36 -17.24
CA ALA A 541 -24.81 -25.38 -16.22
C ALA A 541 -24.01 -24.84 -15.02
N LEU A 542 -23.31 -23.71 -15.20
CA LEU A 542 -22.70 -22.94 -14.10
C LEU A 542 -23.76 -22.12 -13.36
N SER A 543 -24.62 -21.41 -14.09
CA SER A 543 -25.78 -20.69 -13.56
C SER A 543 -26.70 -21.61 -12.72
N ASP A 544 -27.07 -22.77 -13.26
CA ASP A 544 -27.85 -23.79 -12.55
C ASP A 544 -27.16 -24.29 -11.26
N TYR A 545 -25.82 -24.32 -11.22
CA TYR A 545 -25.08 -24.68 -10.01
C TYR A 545 -25.17 -23.59 -8.94
N VAL A 546 -24.96 -22.34 -9.33
CA VAL A 546 -25.07 -21.16 -8.46
C VAL A 546 -26.50 -21.05 -7.91
N HIS A 547 -27.53 -21.24 -8.75
CA HIS A 547 -28.92 -21.34 -8.34
C HIS A 547 -29.20 -22.52 -7.40
N ALA A 548 -28.56 -23.68 -7.60
CA ALA A 548 -28.68 -24.83 -6.70
C ALA A 548 -28.04 -24.60 -5.31
N LYS A 549 -27.06 -23.69 -5.20
CA LYS A 549 -26.58 -23.14 -3.91
C LYS A 549 -27.53 -22.09 -3.33
N GLY A 550 -28.56 -21.69 -4.09
CA GLY A 550 -29.48 -20.59 -3.80
C GLY A 550 -28.77 -19.24 -3.80
N LEU A 551 -27.73 -19.09 -4.61
CA LEU A 551 -27.12 -17.81 -4.99
C LEU A 551 -27.71 -17.37 -6.34
N LYS A 552 -27.40 -16.15 -6.77
CA LYS A 552 -27.75 -15.57 -8.07
C LYS A 552 -26.52 -15.52 -8.97
N PHE A 553 -26.71 -15.71 -10.27
CA PHE A 553 -25.61 -15.75 -11.24
C PHE A 553 -25.56 -14.47 -12.10
N GLY A 554 -24.43 -13.77 -12.09
CA GLY A 554 -24.18 -12.59 -12.92
C GLY A 554 -23.21 -12.86 -14.06
N ILE A 555 -23.36 -12.13 -15.17
CA ILE A 555 -22.48 -12.20 -16.34
C ILE A 555 -22.02 -10.80 -16.76
N TYR A 556 -21.00 -10.77 -17.62
CA TYR A 556 -20.46 -9.59 -18.26
C TYR A 556 -20.63 -9.62 -19.77
N ALA A 557 -20.89 -8.45 -20.34
CA ALA A 557 -20.70 -8.16 -21.75
C ALA A 557 -20.21 -6.71 -21.93
N ASP A 558 -20.00 -6.30 -23.17
CA ASP A 558 -19.67 -4.92 -23.53
C ASP A 558 -20.66 -4.40 -24.57
N TYR A 559 -21.10 -3.15 -24.43
CA TYR A 559 -21.98 -2.47 -25.37
C TYR A 559 -21.39 -2.41 -26.79
N GLY A 560 -20.08 -2.25 -26.94
CA GLY A 560 -19.39 -1.95 -28.19
C GLY A 560 -19.18 -3.13 -29.14
N THR A 561 -18.21 -2.97 -30.04
CA THR A 561 -17.83 -4.02 -31.01
C THR A 561 -16.99 -5.13 -30.40
N LYS A 562 -16.28 -4.84 -29.31
CA LYS A 562 -15.47 -5.77 -28.53
C LYS A 562 -15.45 -5.37 -27.06
N THR A 563 -15.29 -6.36 -26.18
CA THR A 563 -14.98 -6.13 -24.76
C THR A 563 -13.61 -5.49 -24.58
N CYS A 564 -13.31 -4.98 -23.38
CA CYS A 564 -12.05 -4.33 -23.07
C CYS A 564 -10.82 -5.26 -23.26
N ALA A 565 -10.94 -6.56 -22.99
CA ALA A 565 -9.92 -7.57 -23.32
C ALA A 565 -10.06 -8.18 -24.74
N GLY A 566 -10.85 -7.54 -25.60
CA GLY A 566 -10.95 -7.86 -27.03
C GLY A 566 -11.69 -9.16 -27.36
N TYR A 567 -12.72 -9.53 -26.59
CA TYR A 567 -13.68 -10.59 -26.92
C TYR A 567 -14.88 -9.98 -27.68
N PRO A 568 -15.81 -10.77 -28.27
CA PRO A 568 -16.93 -10.21 -29.04
C PRO A 568 -17.86 -9.32 -28.18
N GLY A 569 -18.07 -8.08 -28.61
CA GLY A 569 -19.01 -7.13 -27.98
C GLY A 569 -20.43 -7.25 -28.54
N SER A 570 -21.37 -6.49 -27.97
CA SER A 570 -22.81 -6.65 -28.18
C SER A 570 -23.49 -5.64 -29.12
N ILE A 571 -22.78 -4.65 -29.70
CA ILE A 571 -23.44 -3.48 -30.34
C ILE A 571 -24.44 -3.83 -31.46
N GLU A 572 -24.13 -4.85 -32.27
CA GLU A 572 -24.99 -5.34 -33.36
C GLU A 572 -25.96 -6.44 -32.92
N TYR A 573 -25.84 -6.91 -31.66
CA TYR A 573 -26.44 -8.15 -31.15
C TYR A 573 -27.26 -7.97 -29.87
N LEU A 574 -27.41 -6.75 -29.34
CA LEU A 574 -28.01 -6.44 -28.02
C LEU A 574 -29.26 -7.27 -27.68
N LYS A 575 -30.21 -7.44 -28.62
CA LYS A 575 -31.44 -8.23 -28.41
C LYS A 575 -31.20 -9.75 -28.34
N LEU A 576 -30.28 -10.26 -29.17
CA LEU A 576 -29.88 -11.67 -29.17
C LEU A 576 -29.09 -12.01 -27.91
N ASP A 577 -28.25 -11.09 -27.45
CA ASP A 577 -27.44 -11.26 -26.25
C ASP A 577 -28.29 -11.16 -24.97
N ALA A 578 -29.20 -10.18 -24.88
CA ALA A 578 -30.19 -10.11 -23.79
C ALA A 578 -31.00 -11.40 -23.65
N GLN A 579 -31.54 -11.93 -24.76
CA GLN A 579 -32.22 -13.23 -24.75
C GLN A 579 -31.26 -14.38 -24.41
N THR A 580 -29.99 -14.31 -24.82
CA THR A 580 -28.98 -15.32 -24.49
C THR A 580 -28.69 -15.38 -22.99
N PHE A 581 -28.62 -14.23 -22.32
CA PHE A 581 -28.46 -14.15 -20.86
C PHE A 581 -29.71 -14.69 -20.14
N ALA A 582 -30.91 -14.37 -20.63
CA ALA A 582 -32.16 -14.89 -20.07
C ALA A 582 -32.29 -16.42 -20.25
N ASP A 583 -31.96 -16.96 -21.43
CA ASP A 583 -31.89 -18.41 -21.71
C ASP A 583 -30.90 -19.12 -20.76
N TRP A 584 -29.78 -18.46 -20.43
CA TRP A 584 -28.76 -18.97 -19.52
C TRP A 584 -29.12 -18.83 -18.03
N GLY A 585 -30.21 -18.14 -17.71
CA GLY A 585 -30.64 -17.92 -16.32
C GLY A 585 -29.86 -16.84 -15.57
N VAL A 586 -29.24 -15.90 -16.29
CA VAL A 586 -28.51 -14.78 -15.67
C VAL A 586 -29.46 -13.88 -14.86
N ASP A 587 -29.04 -13.45 -13.68
CA ASP A 587 -29.78 -12.56 -12.75
C ASP A 587 -29.18 -11.15 -12.67
N TYR A 588 -27.98 -10.95 -13.21
CA TYR A 588 -27.22 -9.70 -13.17
C TYR A 588 -26.38 -9.55 -14.44
N LEU A 589 -26.38 -8.39 -15.08
CA LEU A 589 -25.53 -8.06 -16.21
C LEU A 589 -24.66 -6.83 -15.88
N LYS A 590 -23.33 -6.99 -15.88
CA LYS A 590 -22.40 -5.86 -16.07
C LYS A 590 -22.27 -5.61 -17.58
N LEU A 591 -22.45 -4.35 -17.99
CA LEU A 591 -22.21 -3.91 -19.36
C LEU A 591 -21.20 -2.77 -19.36
N ASP A 592 -20.07 -3.03 -20.03
CA ASP A 592 -19.02 -2.05 -20.32
C ASP A 592 -19.24 -1.34 -21.67
N GLY A 593 -18.32 -0.46 -22.05
CA GLY A 593 -18.44 0.42 -23.22
C GLY A 593 -17.18 0.53 -24.08
N CYS A 594 -16.23 -0.40 -23.94
CA CYS A 594 -15.02 -0.42 -24.75
C CYS A 594 -15.35 -0.60 -26.25
N HIS A 595 -14.48 -0.09 -27.12
CA HIS A 595 -14.64 -0.20 -28.58
C HIS A 595 -16.03 0.23 -29.11
N SER A 596 -16.61 1.29 -28.53
CA SER A 596 -17.88 1.93 -28.90
C SER A 596 -17.71 3.46 -29.07
N ASP A 597 -18.73 4.14 -29.62
CA ASP A 597 -18.79 5.60 -29.61
C ASP A 597 -19.41 6.08 -28.28
N VAL A 598 -18.65 6.86 -27.51
CA VAL A 598 -19.06 7.42 -26.22
C VAL A 598 -20.31 8.32 -26.32
N LEU A 599 -20.57 8.92 -27.48
CA LEU A 599 -21.79 9.70 -27.73
C LEU A 599 -23.04 8.83 -27.98
N SER A 600 -22.85 7.54 -28.30
CA SER A 600 -23.96 6.60 -28.56
C SER A 600 -24.46 5.87 -27.31
N MET A 601 -23.71 5.93 -26.20
CA MET A 601 -23.95 5.11 -25.01
C MET A 601 -25.33 5.32 -24.36
N GLU A 602 -25.85 6.55 -24.24
CA GLU A 602 -27.19 6.79 -23.67
C GLU A 602 -28.28 5.98 -24.40
N ALA A 603 -28.22 5.96 -25.72
CA ALA A 603 -29.15 5.22 -26.56
C ALA A 603 -28.90 3.71 -26.52
N GLY A 604 -27.62 3.29 -26.56
CA GLY A 604 -27.20 1.89 -26.50
C GLY A 604 -27.61 1.18 -25.21
N TYR A 605 -27.32 1.78 -24.06
CA TYR A 605 -27.66 1.25 -22.75
C TYR A 605 -29.18 1.29 -22.50
N SER A 606 -29.88 2.35 -22.96
CA SER A 606 -31.36 2.39 -22.96
C SER A 606 -31.97 1.25 -23.76
N LEU A 607 -31.37 0.90 -24.91
CA LEU A 607 -31.86 -0.15 -25.79
C LEU A 607 -31.59 -1.55 -25.21
N MET A 608 -30.43 -1.78 -24.58
CA MET A 608 -30.17 -3.02 -23.83
C MET A 608 -31.16 -3.18 -22.67
N SER A 609 -31.40 -2.14 -21.85
CA SER A 609 -32.40 -2.18 -20.78
C SER A 609 -33.81 -2.53 -21.29
N THR A 610 -34.19 -2.00 -22.47
CA THR A 610 -35.43 -2.38 -23.15
C THR A 610 -35.46 -3.87 -23.51
N PHE A 611 -34.40 -4.40 -24.11
CA PHE A 611 -34.33 -5.81 -24.51
C PHE A 611 -34.23 -6.79 -23.34
N LEU A 612 -33.57 -6.42 -22.23
CA LEU A 612 -33.57 -7.22 -20.99
C LEU A 612 -35.00 -7.39 -20.47
N ASN A 613 -35.77 -6.29 -20.38
CA ASN A 613 -37.17 -6.32 -19.98
C ASN A 613 -38.05 -7.13 -20.95
N GLU A 614 -37.81 -7.08 -22.26
CA GLU A 614 -38.53 -7.89 -23.25
C GLU A 614 -38.35 -9.41 -23.07
N THR A 615 -37.27 -9.88 -22.42
CA THR A 615 -37.09 -11.32 -22.15
C THR A 615 -38.07 -11.87 -21.11
N GLY A 616 -38.66 -10.99 -20.29
CA GLY A 616 -39.47 -11.38 -19.13
C GLY A 616 -38.69 -11.96 -17.95
N ARG A 617 -37.36 -12.06 -18.02
CA ARG A 617 -36.51 -12.41 -16.86
C ARG A 617 -36.10 -11.13 -16.12
N PRO A 618 -36.28 -11.05 -14.79
CA PRO A 618 -35.69 -9.97 -13.99
C PRO A 618 -34.16 -10.10 -13.98
N ILE A 619 -33.46 -9.08 -14.45
CA ILE A 619 -31.99 -9.01 -14.49
C ILE A 619 -31.55 -7.66 -13.94
N VAL A 620 -30.70 -7.65 -12.90
CA VAL A 620 -30.08 -6.43 -12.37
C VAL A 620 -29.11 -5.89 -13.42
N TYR A 621 -29.26 -4.65 -13.82
CA TYR A 621 -28.47 -4.06 -14.90
C TYR A 621 -27.46 -3.03 -14.38
N SER A 622 -26.17 -3.38 -14.50
CA SER A 622 -25.01 -2.62 -14.01
C SER A 622 -24.29 -1.96 -15.18
N CYS A 623 -24.23 -0.63 -15.20
CA CYS A 623 -23.85 0.15 -16.37
C CYS A 623 -22.55 0.93 -16.18
N SER A 624 -21.52 0.69 -16.99
CA SER A 624 -20.26 1.46 -16.91
C SER A 624 -20.26 2.72 -17.80
N TRP A 625 -21.42 3.14 -18.35
CA TRP A 625 -21.56 4.32 -19.23
C TRP A 625 -20.89 5.61 -18.66
N PRO A 626 -21.08 6.02 -17.40
CA PRO A 626 -20.43 7.21 -16.85
C PRO A 626 -18.90 7.18 -16.89
N ALA A 627 -18.29 6.03 -16.58
CA ALA A 627 -16.83 5.87 -16.53
C ALA A 627 -16.12 6.17 -17.87
N TYR A 628 -16.82 6.11 -19.01
CA TYR A 628 -16.26 6.52 -20.32
C TYR A 628 -16.54 7.98 -20.69
N GLN A 629 -17.48 8.65 -20.01
CA GLN A 629 -17.89 10.02 -20.29
C GLN A 629 -17.22 11.06 -19.38
N GLU A 630 -17.16 10.78 -18.08
CA GLU A 630 -16.59 11.72 -17.09
C GLU A 630 -15.10 12.04 -17.34
N PRO A 631 -14.21 11.07 -17.70
CA PRO A 631 -12.80 11.37 -17.99
C PRO A 631 -12.56 12.25 -19.22
N ILE A 632 -13.55 12.36 -20.13
CA ILE A 632 -13.50 13.26 -21.29
C ILE A 632 -14.35 14.53 -21.11
N GLY A 633 -14.83 14.79 -19.89
CA GLY A 633 -15.59 16.01 -19.56
C GLY A 633 -17.02 16.04 -20.10
N ILE A 634 -17.59 14.88 -20.45
CA ILE A 634 -19.02 14.75 -20.72
C ILE A 634 -19.69 14.33 -19.42
N HIS A 635 -20.62 15.13 -18.91
CA HIS A 635 -21.40 14.75 -17.74
C HIS A 635 -22.62 13.89 -18.16
N PRO A 636 -22.75 12.65 -17.66
CA PRO A 636 -23.88 11.78 -17.95
C PRO A 636 -25.22 12.34 -17.47
N ASN A 637 -26.30 11.85 -18.07
CA ASN A 637 -27.66 12.19 -17.72
C ASN A 637 -28.16 11.25 -16.60
N TYR A 638 -27.86 11.55 -15.34
CA TYR A 638 -28.16 10.69 -14.19
C TYR A 638 -29.68 10.46 -14.00
N ASP A 639 -30.53 11.44 -14.31
CA ASP A 639 -31.99 11.24 -14.32
C ASP A 639 -32.39 10.14 -15.32
N LYS A 640 -31.87 10.20 -16.55
CA LYS A 640 -32.11 9.17 -17.57
C LYS A 640 -31.48 7.84 -17.19
N MET A 641 -30.30 7.84 -16.59
CA MET A 641 -29.61 6.63 -16.16
C MET A 641 -30.36 5.90 -15.04
N SER A 642 -30.93 6.65 -14.07
CA SER A 642 -31.79 6.10 -13.02
C SER A 642 -33.06 5.39 -13.54
N GLN A 643 -33.46 5.67 -14.78
CA GLN A 643 -34.58 5.02 -15.49
C GLN A 643 -34.16 3.81 -16.34
N VAL A 644 -32.86 3.56 -16.47
CA VAL A 644 -32.28 2.59 -17.42
C VAL A 644 -31.51 1.51 -16.69
N CYS A 645 -30.74 1.87 -15.67
CA CYS A 645 -29.76 1.06 -14.96
C CYS A 645 -30.13 0.88 -13.49
N ASN A 646 -29.85 -0.29 -12.90
CA ASN A 646 -30.02 -0.51 -11.46
C ASN A 646 -28.80 -0.06 -10.64
N LEU A 647 -27.64 0.08 -11.28
CA LEU A 647 -26.43 0.67 -10.72
C LEU A 647 -25.48 1.09 -11.84
N TRP A 648 -24.54 1.98 -11.56
CA TRP A 648 -23.58 2.46 -12.55
C TRP A 648 -22.22 2.85 -11.96
N ARG A 649 -21.15 2.48 -12.66
CA ARG A 649 -19.77 2.82 -12.30
C ARG A 649 -19.43 4.21 -12.80
N ASN A 650 -18.96 5.06 -11.89
CA ASN A 650 -18.73 6.49 -12.17
C ASN A 650 -17.30 6.87 -12.59
N TRP A 651 -16.32 6.04 -12.26
CA TRP A 651 -14.90 6.35 -12.44
C TRP A 651 -14.10 5.13 -12.91
N ASP A 652 -12.76 5.26 -12.98
CA ASP A 652 -11.80 4.22 -13.36
C ASP A 652 -12.00 2.88 -12.61
N ASP A 653 -11.45 1.80 -13.17
CA ASP A 653 -11.43 0.47 -12.54
C ASP A 653 -10.62 0.51 -11.24
N ILE A 654 -11.06 -0.26 -10.23
CA ILE A 654 -10.31 -0.38 -8.97
C ILE A 654 -9.08 -1.31 -9.11
N ASP A 655 -7.94 -0.84 -8.61
CA ASP A 655 -6.68 -1.59 -8.50
C ASP A 655 -6.38 -1.96 -7.04
N ASP A 656 -5.48 -2.93 -6.83
CA ASP A 656 -5.21 -3.51 -5.50
C ASP A 656 -4.23 -2.65 -4.70
N CYS A 657 -4.52 -1.36 -4.56
CA CYS A 657 -3.67 -0.41 -3.85
C CYS A 657 -4.47 0.72 -3.18
N TRP A 658 -3.98 1.20 -2.04
CA TRP A 658 -4.67 2.23 -1.26
C TRP A 658 -4.75 3.60 -1.97
N THR A 659 -3.81 3.89 -2.88
CA THR A 659 -3.80 5.12 -3.68
C THR A 659 -4.93 5.14 -4.72
N ASN A 660 -5.27 4.01 -5.34
CA ASN A 660 -6.44 3.88 -6.22
C ASN A 660 -7.76 3.94 -5.42
N VAL A 661 -7.87 3.21 -4.29
CA VAL A 661 -9.06 3.28 -3.41
C VAL A 661 -9.34 4.72 -2.96
N THR A 662 -8.30 5.48 -2.61
CA THR A 662 -8.45 6.88 -2.19
C THR A 662 -8.63 7.85 -3.36
N SER A 663 -8.16 7.56 -4.58
CA SER A 663 -8.45 8.40 -5.76
C SER A 663 -9.92 8.28 -6.19
N ILE A 664 -10.47 7.05 -6.21
CA ILE A 664 -11.91 6.80 -6.40
C ILE A 664 -12.70 7.56 -5.32
N LEU A 665 -12.34 7.41 -4.05
CA LEU A 665 -13.07 8.07 -2.97
C LEU A 665 -13.06 9.60 -3.07
N ARG A 666 -11.92 10.20 -3.42
CA ARG A 666 -11.79 11.65 -3.66
C ARG A 666 -12.68 12.10 -4.82
N TRP A 667 -12.70 11.37 -5.93
CA TRP A 667 -13.61 11.68 -7.05
C TRP A 667 -15.08 11.67 -6.59
N PHE A 668 -15.46 10.66 -5.79
CA PHE A 668 -16.81 10.56 -5.26
C PHE A 668 -17.16 11.66 -4.25
N SER A 669 -16.24 12.10 -3.39
CA SER A 669 -16.48 13.24 -2.48
C SER A 669 -16.59 14.56 -3.24
N ASP A 670 -15.77 14.77 -4.26
CA ASP A 670 -15.74 16.01 -5.04
C ASP A 670 -16.97 16.14 -5.95
N ASN A 671 -17.54 15.02 -6.38
CA ASN A 671 -18.75 14.96 -7.21
C ASN A 671 -20.05 14.68 -6.44
N GLN A 672 -20.00 14.49 -5.11
CA GLN A 672 -21.14 14.01 -4.32
C GLN A 672 -22.42 14.86 -4.47
N ASP A 673 -22.28 16.19 -4.57
CA ASP A 673 -23.39 17.13 -4.73
C ASP A 673 -24.16 16.94 -6.04
N ARG A 674 -23.50 16.36 -7.05
CA ARG A 674 -24.05 16.08 -8.38
C ARG A 674 -24.59 14.65 -8.49
N ILE A 675 -23.88 13.66 -7.94
CA ILE A 675 -24.21 12.24 -8.16
C ILE A 675 -25.08 11.63 -7.06
N ALA A 676 -24.92 12.02 -5.79
CA ALA A 676 -25.65 11.43 -4.67
C ALA A 676 -27.18 11.64 -4.72
N PRO A 677 -27.73 12.76 -5.24
CA PRO A 677 -29.18 12.93 -5.37
C PRO A 677 -29.88 11.92 -6.30
N HIS A 678 -29.12 11.22 -7.15
CA HIS A 678 -29.65 10.20 -8.07
C HIS A 678 -29.39 8.76 -7.58
N SER A 679 -28.84 8.57 -6.36
CA SER A 679 -28.64 7.25 -5.73
C SER A 679 -29.84 6.91 -4.83
N GLY A 680 -30.37 5.68 -4.92
CA GLY A 680 -31.51 5.25 -4.12
C GLY A 680 -32.00 3.83 -4.43
N PRO A 681 -33.10 3.39 -3.78
CA PRO A 681 -33.67 2.05 -3.97
C PRO A 681 -33.93 1.72 -5.45
N GLY A 682 -33.19 0.75 -5.96
CA GLY A 682 -33.25 0.31 -7.36
C GLY A 682 -32.29 1.01 -8.32
N HIS A 683 -31.49 1.98 -7.87
CA HIS A 683 -30.61 2.78 -8.73
C HIS A 683 -29.38 3.36 -7.97
N TRP A 684 -28.22 2.67 -8.00
CA TRP A 684 -27.07 2.99 -7.14
C TRP A 684 -25.83 3.55 -7.86
N ASN A 685 -25.17 4.54 -7.25
CA ASN A 685 -23.80 4.90 -7.60
C ASN A 685 -22.81 3.79 -7.18
N ASP A 686 -21.99 3.32 -8.12
CA ASP A 686 -21.02 2.23 -7.90
C ASP A 686 -19.56 2.74 -7.92
N PRO A 687 -18.85 2.73 -6.77
CA PRO A 687 -17.42 3.01 -6.66
C PRO A 687 -16.53 1.77 -6.88
N ASP A 688 -17.06 0.71 -7.51
CA ASP A 688 -16.35 -0.54 -7.85
C ASP A 688 -15.97 -1.41 -6.62
N MET A 689 -15.35 -2.56 -6.89
CA MET A 689 -15.26 -3.72 -6.00
C MET A 689 -14.56 -3.48 -4.65
N LEU A 690 -14.96 -4.27 -3.64
CA LEU A 690 -14.21 -4.44 -2.40
C LEU A 690 -13.02 -5.40 -2.62
N ILE A 691 -11.80 -4.91 -2.42
CA ILE A 691 -10.54 -5.68 -2.53
C ILE A 691 -10.05 -6.23 -1.18
N ILE A 692 -10.97 -6.31 -0.22
CA ILE A 692 -10.69 -6.62 1.19
C ILE A 692 -10.22 -8.07 1.33
N GLY A 693 -8.97 -8.24 1.77
CA GLY A 693 -8.33 -9.54 1.90
C GLY A 693 -7.58 -10.00 0.66
N ASN A 694 -7.45 -9.13 -0.36
CA ASN A 694 -6.38 -9.23 -1.34
C ASN A 694 -5.07 -8.69 -0.74
N TYR A 695 -4.37 -7.86 -1.51
CA TYR A 695 -2.93 -7.85 -1.47
C TYR A 695 -2.39 -6.48 -1.05
N GLY A 696 -2.91 -5.36 -1.56
CA GLY A 696 -2.43 -4.02 -1.22
C GLY A 696 -3.03 -3.36 0.02
N LEU A 697 -4.23 -3.75 0.46
CA LEU A 697 -4.86 -3.08 1.62
C LEU A 697 -4.41 -3.66 2.96
N SER A 698 -3.74 -2.85 3.76
CA SER A 698 -3.48 -3.13 5.18
C SER A 698 -4.79 -3.38 5.94
N TYR A 699 -4.70 -3.97 7.14
CA TYR A 699 -5.91 -4.26 7.93
C TYR A 699 -6.73 -3.00 8.26
N GLU A 700 -6.07 -1.87 8.48
CA GLU A 700 -6.73 -0.59 8.76
C GLU A 700 -7.35 0.03 7.49
N GLN A 701 -6.64 -0.05 6.36
CA GLN A 701 -7.13 0.40 5.04
C GLN A 701 -8.35 -0.43 4.57
N ALA A 702 -8.32 -1.75 4.80
CA ALA A 702 -9.45 -2.63 4.53
C ALA A 702 -10.68 -2.33 5.41
N LYS A 703 -10.47 -1.92 6.67
CA LYS A 703 -11.58 -1.41 7.50
C LYS A 703 -12.14 -0.10 6.93
N ALA A 704 -11.27 0.80 6.47
CA ALA A 704 -11.68 2.06 5.87
C ALA A 704 -12.54 1.86 4.60
N GLN A 705 -12.13 1.00 3.66
CA GLN A 705 -12.92 0.75 2.44
C GLN A 705 -14.34 0.26 2.78
N MET A 706 -14.47 -0.76 3.64
CA MET A 706 -15.79 -1.31 4.00
C MET A 706 -16.69 -0.29 4.70
N ALA A 707 -16.15 0.50 5.64
CA ALA A 707 -16.91 1.50 6.37
C ALA A 707 -17.44 2.60 5.45
N ILE A 708 -16.63 3.06 4.50
CA ILE A 708 -17.00 4.16 3.60
C ILE A 708 -17.93 3.69 2.48
N TRP A 709 -17.71 2.52 1.88
CA TRP A 709 -18.65 1.92 0.91
C TRP A 709 -20.04 1.69 1.56
N ALA A 710 -20.07 1.28 2.84
CA ALA A 710 -21.33 1.14 3.58
C ALA A 710 -22.06 2.49 3.78
N ILE A 711 -21.32 3.54 4.13
CA ILE A 711 -21.87 4.89 4.30
C ILE A 711 -22.36 5.48 2.98
N MET A 712 -21.63 5.27 1.88
CA MET A 712 -22.02 5.71 0.53
C MET A 712 -23.25 4.97 -0.03
N ALA A 713 -23.72 3.90 0.62
CA ALA A 713 -24.71 2.96 0.06
C ALA A 713 -24.24 2.34 -1.27
N ALA A 714 -22.92 2.09 -1.39
CA ALA A 714 -22.32 1.44 -2.54
C ALA A 714 -22.76 -0.04 -2.65
N PRO A 715 -22.78 -0.63 -3.85
CA PRO A 715 -22.78 -2.08 -4.00
C PRO A 715 -21.60 -2.70 -3.22
N LEU A 716 -21.85 -3.82 -2.53
CA LEU A 716 -20.80 -4.57 -1.83
C LEU A 716 -20.44 -5.81 -2.66
N ILE A 717 -19.85 -5.57 -3.82
CA ILE A 717 -19.32 -6.63 -4.69
C ILE A 717 -17.85 -6.85 -4.31
N MET A 718 -17.51 -7.97 -3.70
CA MET A 718 -16.12 -8.28 -3.33
C MET A 718 -15.37 -8.96 -4.50
N SER A 719 -14.07 -8.76 -4.59
CA SER A 719 -13.21 -9.50 -5.50
C SER A 719 -11.99 -10.02 -4.74
N VAL A 720 -12.10 -11.23 -4.20
CA VAL A 720 -11.09 -11.84 -3.31
C VAL A 720 -11.11 -13.36 -3.36
N ASP A 721 -9.97 -14.02 -3.15
CA ASP A 721 -9.89 -15.48 -3.11
C ASP A 721 -10.45 -16.04 -1.79
N LEU A 722 -11.72 -16.45 -1.82
CA LEU A 722 -12.42 -16.98 -0.65
C LEU A 722 -11.84 -18.28 -0.08
N ARG A 723 -10.97 -18.98 -0.83
CA ARG A 723 -10.27 -20.18 -0.35
C ARG A 723 -9.13 -19.85 0.61
N THR A 724 -8.59 -18.63 0.53
CA THR A 724 -7.35 -18.23 1.24
C THR A 724 -7.42 -16.91 2.03
N ILE A 725 -8.54 -16.19 1.96
CA ILE A 725 -8.78 -14.95 2.73
C ILE A 725 -8.50 -15.11 4.23
N GLU A 726 -7.66 -14.25 4.81
CA GLU A 726 -7.36 -14.30 6.25
C GLU A 726 -8.64 -14.10 7.10
N PRO A 727 -8.82 -14.83 8.22
CA PRO A 727 -10.01 -14.71 9.07
C PRO A 727 -10.36 -13.28 9.51
N LYS A 728 -9.35 -12.39 9.65
CA LYS A 728 -9.55 -10.97 9.99
C LYS A 728 -10.25 -10.18 8.86
N PHE A 729 -9.90 -10.43 7.60
CA PHE A 729 -10.50 -9.77 6.43
C PHE A 729 -11.88 -10.35 6.12
N ARG A 730 -12.06 -11.65 6.34
CA ARG A 730 -13.38 -12.28 6.34
C ARG A 730 -14.29 -11.71 7.44
N ALA A 731 -13.77 -11.45 8.64
CA ALA A 731 -14.54 -10.81 9.72
C ALA A 731 -14.93 -9.35 9.41
N ILE A 732 -14.13 -8.65 8.60
CA ILE A 732 -14.50 -7.34 8.01
C ILE A 732 -15.71 -7.50 7.09
N LEU A 733 -15.61 -8.37 6.07
CA LEU A 733 -16.67 -8.57 5.08
C LEU A 733 -17.98 -9.11 5.70
N LEU A 734 -17.93 -9.96 6.73
CA LEU A 734 -19.13 -10.54 7.36
C LEU A 734 -19.80 -9.63 8.40
N ASN A 735 -19.32 -8.41 8.64
CA ASN A 735 -19.79 -7.61 9.78
C ASN A 735 -21.20 -7.05 9.62
N GLN A 736 -22.14 -7.65 10.36
CA GLN A 736 -23.57 -7.34 10.29
C GLN A 736 -23.93 -5.90 10.66
N ASP A 737 -23.16 -5.23 11.52
CA ASP A 737 -23.43 -3.84 11.89
C ASP A 737 -23.06 -2.86 10.76
N VAL A 738 -21.94 -3.11 10.07
CA VAL A 738 -21.53 -2.29 8.91
C VAL A 738 -22.38 -2.61 7.68
N ILE A 739 -22.75 -3.88 7.47
CA ILE A 739 -23.71 -4.27 6.42
C ILE A 739 -25.09 -3.64 6.68
N ALA A 740 -25.57 -3.59 7.92
CA ALA A 740 -26.85 -2.93 8.24
C ALA A 740 -26.83 -1.41 7.96
N ILE A 741 -25.67 -0.74 8.06
CA ILE A 741 -25.52 0.64 7.61
C ILE A 741 -25.62 0.73 6.08
N ASN A 742 -24.97 -0.19 5.35
CA ASN A 742 -25.06 -0.24 3.89
C ASN A 742 -26.50 -0.46 3.40
N GLN A 743 -27.13 -1.53 3.89
CA GLN A 743 -28.44 -2.06 3.50
C GLN A 743 -29.63 -1.32 4.14
N ASP A 744 -29.43 -0.13 4.72
CA ASP A 744 -30.53 0.66 5.28
C ASP A 744 -31.54 1.06 4.21
N SER A 745 -32.82 0.76 4.46
CA SER A 745 -33.91 0.91 3.48
C SER A 745 -34.34 2.36 3.21
N MET A 746 -33.71 3.36 3.82
CA MET A 746 -33.82 4.75 3.36
C MET A 746 -33.07 4.96 2.04
N GLY A 747 -32.06 4.14 1.74
CA GLY A 747 -31.31 4.14 0.48
C GLY A 747 -30.51 5.42 0.18
N VAL A 748 -30.41 6.37 1.11
CA VAL A 748 -29.69 7.62 0.90
C VAL A 748 -28.18 7.38 0.91
N GLN A 749 -27.48 7.79 -0.15
CA GLN A 749 -26.02 7.84 -0.17
C GLN A 749 -25.49 8.84 0.88
N GLY A 750 -24.58 8.37 1.74
CA GLY A 750 -23.85 9.20 2.68
C GLY A 750 -22.83 10.12 2.00
N ARG A 751 -22.47 11.20 2.71
CA ARG A 751 -21.70 12.34 2.18
C ARG A 751 -20.59 12.79 3.14
N LEU A 752 -19.48 13.24 2.58
CA LEU A 752 -18.42 13.96 3.29
C LEU A 752 -18.94 15.36 3.65
N LEU A 753 -18.98 15.69 4.94
CA LEU A 753 -19.44 17.00 5.42
C LEU A 753 -18.29 17.95 5.80
N LEU A 754 -17.18 17.39 6.29
CA LEU A 754 -16.09 18.15 6.88
C LEU A 754 -14.79 17.34 6.77
N THR A 755 -13.69 18.00 6.41
CA THR A 755 -12.33 17.50 6.65
C THR A 755 -11.68 18.40 7.71
N LYS A 756 -11.09 17.80 8.73
CA LYS A 756 -10.39 18.51 9.81
C LYS A 756 -9.14 17.74 10.21
N ASP A 757 -8.00 18.42 10.32
CA ASP A 757 -6.71 17.85 10.76
C ASP A 757 -6.27 16.60 9.95
N ARG A 758 -6.60 16.58 8.65
CA ARG A 758 -6.50 15.46 7.68
C ARG A 758 -7.41 14.25 7.98
N ILE A 759 -8.48 14.42 8.75
CA ILE A 759 -9.51 13.42 9.03
C ILE A 759 -10.84 13.85 8.42
N ASP A 760 -11.45 12.96 7.64
CA ASP A 760 -12.72 13.15 6.93
C ASP A 760 -13.91 12.64 7.76
N PHE A 761 -14.98 13.43 7.77
CA PHE A 761 -16.21 13.17 8.51
C PHE A 761 -17.36 12.92 7.55
N TRP A 762 -17.66 11.64 7.36
CA TRP A 762 -18.75 11.17 6.50
C TRP A 762 -20.02 10.91 7.32
N THR A 763 -21.19 11.21 6.75
CA THR A 763 -22.49 10.95 7.41
C THR A 763 -23.51 10.35 6.46
N LYS A 764 -24.34 9.42 6.97
CA LYS A 764 -25.50 8.84 6.27
C LYS A 764 -26.73 8.92 7.16
N PRO A 765 -27.85 9.55 6.74
CA PRO A 765 -29.11 9.42 7.44
C PRO A 765 -29.66 7.99 7.26
N ILE A 766 -30.09 7.37 8.35
CA ILE A 766 -30.54 5.97 8.39
C ILE A 766 -31.79 5.83 9.26
N ASN A 767 -32.44 4.66 9.20
CA ASN A 767 -33.56 4.33 10.05
C ASN A 767 -33.11 4.00 11.49
N PRO A 768 -34.02 4.11 12.48
CA PRO A 768 -35.37 4.67 12.38
C PRO A 768 -35.37 6.21 12.36
N VAL A 769 -36.39 6.79 11.72
CA VAL A 769 -36.75 8.21 11.88
C VAL A 769 -37.61 8.37 13.13
N VAL A 770 -37.20 9.21 14.08
CA VAL A 770 -37.86 9.38 15.39
C VAL A 770 -38.27 10.83 15.57
N LYS A 771 -39.60 11.09 15.53
CA LYS A 771 -40.18 12.45 15.64
C LYS A 771 -39.51 13.42 14.67
N ASP A 772 -39.63 13.13 13.37
CA ASP A 772 -39.15 13.98 12.27
C ASP A 772 -37.64 14.29 12.30
N SER A 773 -36.83 13.31 12.75
CA SER A 773 -35.37 13.37 12.71
C SER A 773 -34.83 11.95 12.51
N SER A 774 -33.96 11.78 11.51
CA SER A 774 -33.33 10.49 11.19
C SER A 774 -32.37 10.05 12.29
N SER A 775 -32.08 8.75 12.34
CA SER A 775 -30.85 8.26 12.93
C SER A 775 -29.70 8.53 11.95
N PHE A 776 -28.45 8.47 12.41
CA PHE A 776 -27.27 8.75 11.58
C PHE A 776 -26.18 7.70 11.78
N ALA A 777 -25.62 7.20 10.69
CA ALA A 777 -24.29 6.60 10.70
C ALA A 777 -23.24 7.70 10.44
N ILE A 778 -22.13 7.62 11.15
CA ILE A 778 -21.00 8.55 11.04
C ILE A 778 -19.75 7.72 10.79
N GLY A 779 -18.97 8.08 9.78
CA GLY A 779 -17.69 7.47 9.46
C GLY A 779 -16.57 8.48 9.62
N LEU A 780 -15.47 8.06 10.22
CA LEU A 780 -14.25 8.83 10.35
C LEU A 780 -13.17 8.14 9.51
N LEU A 781 -12.58 8.86 8.56
CA LEU A 781 -11.48 8.36 7.74
C LEU A 781 -10.24 9.23 7.96
N SER A 782 -9.14 8.64 8.38
CA SER A 782 -7.85 9.32 8.42
C SER A 782 -7.22 9.33 7.03
N ASN A 783 -6.92 10.52 6.50
CA ASN A 783 -5.98 10.71 5.38
C ASN A 783 -4.57 11.04 5.90
N ARG A 784 -4.23 10.64 7.12
CA ARG A 784 -2.89 10.75 7.70
C ARG A 784 -2.11 9.47 7.44
N VAL A 785 -0.83 9.62 7.11
CA VAL A 785 0.16 8.53 6.97
C VAL A 785 1.28 8.63 8.02
N ASP A 786 1.12 9.49 9.04
CA ASP A 786 2.18 9.80 10.01
C ASP A 786 2.35 8.74 11.13
N GLY A 787 1.70 7.57 11.03
CA GLY A 787 1.94 6.40 11.88
C GLY A 787 1.46 6.48 13.34
N TYR A 788 0.96 7.63 13.82
CA TYR A 788 0.65 7.84 15.24
C TYR A 788 -0.82 8.18 15.55
N PRO A 789 -1.34 7.86 16.76
CA PRO A 789 -2.70 8.19 17.16
C PRO A 789 -2.97 9.71 17.22
N TYR A 790 -3.96 10.19 16.45
CA TYR A 790 -4.33 11.62 16.43
C TYR A 790 -5.69 11.89 17.07
N ARG A 791 -5.71 12.66 18.17
CA ARG A 791 -6.96 13.11 18.83
C ARG A 791 -7.63 14.22 18.03
N VAL A 792 -8.77 13.91 17.39
CA VAL A 792 -9.65 14.91 16.76
C VAL A 792 -10.86 15.24 17.63
N ASN A 793 -11.06 16.53 17.91
CA ASN A 793 -12.21 17.03 18.68
C ASN A 793 -13.26 17.65 17.73
N PHE A 794 -14.51 17.16 17.81
CA PHE A 794 -15.65 17.63 17.03
C PHE A 794 -16.95 17.55 17.85
N THR A 795 -18.02 18.17 17.36
CA THR A 795 -19.37 18.09 17.94
C THR A 795 -20.37 17.55 16.93
N LEU A 796 -21.48 16.98 17.42
CA LEU A 796 -22.61 16.56 16.56
C LEU A 796 -23.15 17.71 15.68
N ALA A 797 -23.03 18.96 16.13
CA ALA A 797 -23.48 20.11 15.36
C ALA A 797 -22.58 20.44 14.15
N ASP A 798 -21.30 20.07 14.20
CA ASP A 798 -20.37 20.23 13.08
C ASP A 798 -20.67 19.20 11.96
N LEU A 799 -21.45 18.16 12.29
CA LEU A 799 -21.95 17.12 11.40
C LEU A 799 -23.44 17.33 11.01
N ASN A 800 -23.97 18.53 11.20
CA ASN A 800 -25.38 18.91 10.98
C ASN A 800 -26.42 18.09 11.79
N VAL A 801 -26.01 17.29 12.77
CA VAL A 801 -26.91 16.55 13.67
C VAL A 801 -27.54 17.49 14.68
N THR A 802 -28.86 17.38 14.89
CA THR A 802 -29.68 18.47 15.44
C THR A 802 -29.44 18.70 16.94
N ARG A 803 -29.13 19.95 17.33
CA ARG A 803 -29.00 20.35 18.74
C ARG A 803 -30.34 20.21 19.48
N GLY A 804 -30.28 19.81 20.76
CA GLY A 804 -31.45 19.77 21.66
C GLY A 804 -32.22 18.44 21.69
N ARG A 805 -31.63 17.35 21.20
CA ARG A 805 -32.14 15.98 21.36
C ARG A 805 -31.13 15.12 22.11
N GLU A 806 -31.62 14.10 22.81
CA GLU A 806 -30.79 13.02 23.37
C GLU A 806 -30.52 11.98 22.27
N TYR A 807 -29.27 11.57 22.14
CA TYR A 807 -28.82 10.55 21.17
C TYR A 807 -28.14 9.40 21.91
N THR A 808 -28.51 8.17 21.56
CA THR A 808 -27.77 6.97 21.99
C THR A 808 -26.70 6.64 20.95
N ILE A 809 -25.44 6.73 21.34
CA ILE A 809 -24.32 6.34 20.47
C ILE A 809 -24.11 4.83 20.60
N LYS A 810 -24.26 4.10 19.48
CA LYS A 810 -23.70 2.75 19.32
C LYS A 810 -22.45 2.89 18.46
N VAL A 811 -21.29 2.50 18.98
CA VAL A 811 -20.11 2.29 18.14
C VAL A 811 -20.21 0.88 17.53
N THR A 812 -19.91 0.75 16.24
CA THR A 812 -19.78 -0.57 15.61
C THR A 812 -18.52 -1.26 16.12
N ALA A 813 -18.47 -2.59 16.06
CA ALA A 813 -17.48 -3.43 16.77
C ALA A 813 -16.00 -3.27 16.35
N TRP A 814 -15.66 -2.21 15.61
CA TRP A 814 -14.34 -1.90 15.05
C TRP A 814 -13.79 -0.57 15.56
N GLY A 815 -14.63 0.25 16.21
CA GLY A 815 -14.24 1.47 16.87
C GLY A 815 -14.32 1.34 18.37
N LEU A 816 -13.16 1.36 19.02
CA LEU A 816 -12.85 2.26 20.16
C LEU A 816 -11.34 2.22 20.38
#